data_AF-A0A5C8UZZ7-F1
#
_entry.id   AF-A0A5C8UZZ7-F1
#
_cell.length_a   1.000
_cell.length_b   1.000
_cell.length_c   1.000
_cell.angle_alpha   90.00
_cell.angle_beta   90.00
_cell.angle_gamma   90.00
#
_symmetry.space_group_name_H-M   'P 1'
#
loop_
_entity.id
_entity.type
_entity.pdbx_description
1 polymer ?
#
loop_
_entity_poly.entity_id
_entity_poly.type
_entity_poly.pdbx_seq_one_letter_code
_entity_poly.pdbx_strand_id
1 'polypeptide(L)'
;MKNNLLRLLLLLFTTGIYAQADKVSIVNNDDGTKLVVNGKDFMMNGMNWDYIPIGTNTVNAAFWKKPDDIIKAGLDTEMSLLKNMGVNVIRQYTGVPAKWIQYIYENYGIYTMLNHSFGRYGLTLNGVWTPVTIYDDPTTVEFLMSEMEELVKGYKDTPGLLLYLLGNENNYGLFWAGAETEDFPDDEGRINFIGESRGRPMYRLMNEAAKKMKAMDSSHPVAICNGDVLFIDIVAEECKDVDIYGTNTYRGASFGDMFEVVKEKLNKPVMFTEFGADAFNAIENKEDQYSQAYYMVENWKEIYENAAGLGKANNSIGGFTFQFSDGWWKFGFDDRKNADVHDNNASWSNGGYARDLAAPGANNMNEEWFGICAKGATNPRGLYDLYPRAAYYALKDAHQLNPYEEGVNLDFVTNHFKNIQLMDAVLKARGDKAALNGEQSNLLRISNLQAKFSTFSTGGSLITTPDTPDPDDPNTFPNQLGFDHMQSYFIGVEGNPAPNMRAEVNMNVVGNVARNPINEIFYENNSRPIDVSTDQGDVIVSDVNRIRVYQAEFEWNAKEFDLKGFYRTGHYHWGYEGDFFGLYPEANYGPNLDIYNGEILGMEIDGKGPLKGLKAAIGPQLWWGANPTMLFKYKKHIGKFDVTGIYHRDFETNLVFDENGRRVLDANQVRSGVIPFWPTERATLAIEREFGKFGVMLGGIWAGSPLNGTSFQDVRGTPGNYVVFEDRIQSSDNWGGKAKLTYEGGKFNWYGQGAIMGLAANGGADQTMTFTGWKLRDTGSGNVTSVFSGFTIAAGNFQIAPNFMWQKPLVEAMPQDVQGPGRLRNNLDDPFSVRANRETTAGEILLTFDPTPGTWMYEWDNDRSEDAKFAMNLGFVYRHLPTTIDSHIGFNADRTFFAFPNSVPAEDLWEVHSRMVSKLGSDFGLIGNFYYGNGQANGDSDRLIKRFGGDVRMLYKKWKVQYTQKINDWGPFDYHRDFNLTYPVQLMLDISTTLGKPDWFILPSTQIGIRGTWRSLNEFSPRYLPNAVPPNTFSQEPIVSPVGFGNGNEWEIMTYVHINIGK
;
A
#
# COMPACT_ATOMS: atom_id res chain seq x y z
N MET A 1 -56.12 -39.01 -15.51
CA MET A 1 -56.10 -37.87 -14.57
C MET A 1 -55.60 -38.23 -13.16
N LYS A 2 -56.11 -39.27 -12.48
CA LYS A 2 -55.68 -39.61 -11.10
C LYS A 2 -54.16 -39.85 -10.91
N ASN A 3 -53.48 -40.52 -11.85
CA ASN A 3 -52.03 -40.77 -11.73
C ASN A 3 -51.16 -39.53 -11.99
N ASN A 4 -51.63 -38.56 -12.79
CA ASN A 4 -50.89 -37.32 -13.02
C ASN A 4 -51.04 -36.36 -11.84
N LEU A 5 -52.21 -36.36 -11.19
CA LEU A 5 -52.45 -35.57 -9.97
C LEU A 5 -51.62 -36.10 -8.79
N LEU A 6 -51.53 -37.43 -8.63
CA LEU A 6 -50.70 -38.05 -7.60
C LEU A 6 -49.20 -37.80 -7.85
N ARG A 7 -48.75 -37.85 -9.11
CA ARG A 7 -47.37 -37.49 -9.48
C ARG A 7 -47.07 -36.01 -9.24
N LEU A 8 -48.01 -35.11 -9.51
CA LEU A 8 -47.87 -33.68 -9.23
C LEU A 8 -47.85 -33.41 -7.72
N LEU A 9 -48.71 -34.08 -6.93
CA LEU A 9 -48.71 -34.01 -5.47
C LEU A 9 -47.42 -34.59 -4.88
N LEU A 10 -46.94 -35.73 -5.37
CA LEU A 10 -45.65 -36.29 -4.97
C LEU A 10 -44.50 -35.37 -5.36
N LEU A 11 -44.52 -34.75 -6.55
CA LEU A 11 -43.51 -33.77 -6.94
C LEU A 11 -43.53 -32.55 -6.02
N LEU A 12 -44.72 -32.00 -5.72
CA LEU A 12 -44.92 -30.84 -4.83
C LEU A 12 -44.51 -31.15 -3.39
N PHE A 13 -44.79 -32.36 -2.89
CA PHE A 13 -44.33 -32.83 -1.58
C PHE A 13 -42.81 -33.05 -1.57
N THR A 14 -42.22 -33.61 -2.62
CA THR A 14 -40.76 -33.74 -2.70
C THR A 14 -40.08 -32.39 -2.78
N THR A 15 -40.59 -31.43 -3.56
CA THR A 15 -40.04 -30.06 -3.60
C THR A 15 -40.21 -29.31 -2.28
N GLY A 16 -41.25 -29.62 -1.50
CA GLY A 16 -41.45 -29.05 -0.16
C GLY A 16 -40.49 -29.63 0.90
N ILE A 17 -40.06 -30.89 0.75
CA ILE A 17 -39.08 -31.51 1.65
C ILE A 17 -37.65 -31.04 1.33
N TYR A 18 -37.33 -30.78 0.06
CA TYR A 18 -36.03 -30.23 -0.35
C TYR A 18 -35.88 -28.71 -0.11
N ALA A 19 -36.91 -28.04 0.44
CA ALA A 19 -36.93 -26.59 0.65
C ALA A 19 -37.09 -26.17 2.12
N GLN A 20 -36.98 -27.10 3.08
CA GLN A 20 -36.97 -26.74 4.51
C GLN A 20 -35.56 -26.42 4.97
N ALA A 21 -35.39 -25.26 5.61
CA ALA A 21 -34.17 -24.90 6.33
C ALA A 21 -33.85 -25.94 7.40
N ASP A 22 -32.56 -26.15 7.66
CA ASP A 22 -32.09 -27.08 8.68
C ASP A 22 -32.61 -26.65 10.05
N LYS A 23 -33.05 -27.61 10.86
CA LYS A 23 -33.49 -27.34 12.24
C LYS A 23 -32.35 -27.67 13.19
N VAL A 24 -31.79 -26.62 13.79
CA VAL A 24 -30.68 -26.71 14.73
C VAL A 24 -31.18 -26.32 16.12
N SER A 25 -30.87 -27.12 17.12
CA SER A 25 -31.34 -26.89 18.50
C SER A 25 -30.32 -27.34 19.53
N ILE A 26 -30.31 -26.65 20.67
CA ILE A 26 -29.58 -27.07 21.86
C ILE A 26 -30.50 -27.92 22.73
N VAL A 27 -30.05 -29.13 23.06
CA VAL A 27 -30.77 -30.06 23.93
C VAL A 27 -29.98 -30.25 25.20
N ASN A 28 -30.62 -29.94 26.33
CA ASN A 28 -30.09 -30.20 27.68
C ASN A 28 -30.82 -31.41 28.27
N ASN A 29 -30.08 -32.43 28.68
CA ASN A 29 -30.60 -33.60 29.38
C ASN A 29 -29.67 -34.00 30.56
N ASP A 30 -29.98 -35.11 31.23
CA ASP A 30 -29.20 -35.59 32.39
C ASP A 30 -27.75 -35.96 32.02
N ASP A 31 -27.48 -36.27 30.73
CA ASP A 31 -26.15 -36.59 30.23
C ASP A 31 -25.32 -35.34 29.87
N GLY A 32 -25.94 -34.16 29.81
CA GLY A 32 -25.31 -32.88 29.51
C GLY A 32 -26.00 -32.07 28.41
N THR A 33 -25.24 -31.19 27.76
CA THR A 33 -25.71 -30.34 26.66
C THR A 33 -25.20 -30.85 25.32
N LYS A 34 -26.09 -30.96 24.33
CA LYS A 34 -25.77 -31.36 22.96
C LYS A 34 -26.31 -30.37 21.94
N LEU A 35 -25.60 -30.23 20.83
CA LEU A 35 -26.13 -29.64 19.61
C LEU A 35 -26.83 -30.73 18.79
N VAL A 36 -28.07 -30.48 18.37
CA VAL A 36 -28.88 -31.41 17.58
C VAL A 36 -29.25 -30.76 16.25
N VAL A 37 -28.83 -31.38 15.15
CA VAL A 37 -29.08 -30.91 13.78
C VAL A 37 -30.00 -31.92 13.10
N ASN A 38 -31.18 -31.47 12.67
CA ASN A 38 -32.19 -32.33 12.02
C ASN A 38 -32.52 -33.61 12.80
N GLY A 39 -32.52 -33.52 14.13
CA GLY A 39 -32.82 -34.64 15.04
C GLY A 39 -31.66 -35.60 15.32
N LYS A 40 -30.42 -35.27 14.90
CA LYS A 40 -29.22 -36.06 15.20
C LYS A 40 -28.25 -35.28 16.09
N ASP A 41 -27.69 -35.95 17.09
CA ASP A 41 -26.60 -35.41 17.91
C ASP A 41 -25.41 -35.04 17.01
N PHE A 42 -24.87 -33.84 17.19
CA PHE A 42 -23.91 -33.24 16.27
C PHE A 42 -22.74 -32.61 17.01
N MET A 43 -21.53 -33.15 16.81
CA MET A 43 -20.28 -32.57 17.31
C MET A 43 -19.68 -31.67 16.23
N MET A 44 -19.36 -30.41 16.55
CA MET A 44 -18.75 -29.50 15.59
C MET A 44 -17.24 -29.75 15.49
N ASN A 45 -16.84 -30.45 14.43
CA ASN A 45 -15.45 -30.58 13.98
C ASN A 45 -15.17 -29.42 13.03
N GLY A 46 -14.98 -28.23 13.62
CA GLY A 46 -14.94 -26.97 12.92
C GLY A 46 -13.56 -26.57 12.40
N MET A 47 -13.56 -25.72 11.37
CA MET A 47 -12.36 -25.04 10.87
C MET A 47 -12.63 -23.55 10.63
N ASN A 48 -11.73 -22.67 11.07
CA ASN A 48 -11.72 -21.28 10.65
C ASN A 48 -11.23 -21.19 9.20
N TRP A 49 -12.08 -20.65 8.32
CA TRP A 49 -11.85 -20.69 6.89
C TRP A 49 -12.06 -19.33 6.22
N ASP A 50 -11.09 -18.97 5.40
CA ASP A 50 -11.15 -17.87 4.44
C ASP A 50 -10.50 -18.30 3.12
N TYR A 51 -10.64 -17.45 2.09
CA TYR A 51 -9.96 -17.63 0.82
C TYR A 51 -9.23 -16.36 0.43
N ILE A 52 -7.98 -16.25 0.87
CA ILE A 52 -7.12 -15.07 0.65
C ILE A 52 -5.84 -15.52 -0.09
N PRO A 53 -5.71 -15.18 -1.39
CA PRO A 53 -4.50 -15.46 -2.15
C PRO A 53 -3.27 -14.66 -1.68
N ILE A 54 -2.07 -15.20 -1.90
CA ILE A 54 -0.80 -14.50 -1.62
C ILE A 54 -0.74 -13.19 -2.43
N GLY A 55 -0.28 -12.11 -1.81
CA GLY A 55 -0.24 -10.75 -2.38
C GLY A 55 -1.54 -9.95 -2.22
N THR A 56 -2.52 -10.50 -1.50
CA THR A 56 -3.82 -9.85 -1.21
C THR A 56 -4.13 -9.92 0.28
N ASN A 57 -5.12 -9.15 0.73
CA ASN A 57 -5.60 -9.13 2.11
C ASN A 57 -7.14 -9.22 2.15
N THR A 58 -7.73 -9.20 3.35
CA THR A 58 -9.19 -9.28 3.55
C THR A 58 -9.99 -8.20 2.82
N VAL A 59 -9.38 -7.05 2.53
CA VAL A 59 -10.03 -5.92 1.85
C VAL A 59 -10.03 -6.13 0.33
N ASN A 60 -8.90 -6.49 -0.26
CA ASN A 60 -8.72 -6.51 -1.73
C ASN A 60 -8.81 -7.91 -2.38
N ALA A 61 -8.78 -9.00 -1.60
CA ALA A 61 -8.95 -10.36 -2.15
C ALA A 61 -10.29 -10.52 -2.88
N ALA A 62 -11.37 -9.98 -2.26
CA ALA A 62 -12.71 -9.88 -2.81
C ALA A 62 -13.21 -11.20 -3.46
N PHE A 63 -12.95 -12.34 -2.80
CA PHE A 63 -13.21 -13.68 -3.34
C PHE A 63 -14.67 -13.85 -3.80
N TRP A 64 -15.64 -13.41 -3.01
CA TRP A 64 -17.07 -13.51 -3.36
C TRP A 64 -17.54 -12.60 -4.50
N LYS A 65 -16.70 -11.63 -4.92
CA LYS A 65 -16.96 -10.77 -6.08
C LYS A 65 -16.34 -11.33 -7.37
N LYS A 66 -15.65 -12.48 -7.33
CA LYS A 66 -15.06 -13.13 -8.51
C LYS A 66 -16.14 -13.87 -9.34
N PRO A 67 -15.86 -14.20 -10.61
CA PRO A 67 -16.69 -15.08 -11.42
C PRO A 67 -16.98 -16.43 -10.74
N ASP A 68 -18.19 -16.97 -10.95
CA ASP A 68 -18.66 -18.20 -10.31
C ASP A 68 -17.75 -19.42 -10.59
N ASP A 69 -17.10 -19.51 -11.76
CA ASP A 69 -16.18 -20.60 -12.09
C ASP A 69 -14.90 -20.58 -11.24
N ILE A 70 -14.44 -19.39 -10.83
CA ILE A 70 -13.27 -19.22 -9.97
C ILE A 70 -13.64 -19.55 -8.53
N ILE A 71 -14.76 -19.02 -8.03
CA ILE A 71 -15.25 -19.31 -6.68
C ILE A 71 -15.46 -20.82 -6.52
N LYS A 72 -16.14 -21.44 -7.49
CA LYS A 72 -16.36 -22.88 -7.51
C LYS A 72 -15.03 -23.65 -7.48
N ALA A 73 -14.05 -23.28 -8.31
CA ALA A 73 -12.76 -23.97 -8.33
C ALA A 73 -12.01 -23.85 -6.99
N GLY A 74 -12.02 -22.68 -6.34
CA GLY A 74 -11.41 -22.51 -5.02
C GLY A 74 -12.10 -23.35 -3.95
N LEU A 75 -13.44 -23.34 -3.94
CA LEU A 75 -14.23 -24.17 -3.03
C LEU A 75 -14.01 -25.67 -3.27
N ASP A 76 -14.00 -26.11 -4.53
CA ASP A 76 -13.89 -27.52 -4.87
C ASP A 76 -12.57 -28.11 -4.38
N THR A 77 -11.48 -27.34 -4.44
CA THR A 77 -10.17 -27.75 -3.91
C THR A 77 -10.17 -27.80 -2.39
N GLU A 78 -10.51 -26.69 -1.72
CA GLU A 78 -10.35 -26.58 -0.27
C GLU A 78 -11.39 -27.37 0.53
N MET A 79 -12.66 -27.36 0.10
CA MET A 79 -13.72 -28.13 0.76
C MET A 79 -13.52 -29.64 0.62
N SER A 80 -12.87 -30.10 -0.47
CA SER A 80 -12.49 -31.51 -0.62
C SER A 80 -11.46 -31.93 0.44
N LEU A 81 -10.47 -31.07 0.73
CA LEU A 81 -9.47 -31.30 1.78
C LEU A 81 -10.13 -31.30 3.16
N LEU A 82 -10.98 -30.31 3.46
CA LEU A 82 -11.71 -30.24 4.73
C LEU A 82 -12.58 -31.47 4.96
N LYS A 83 -13.37 -31.88 3.96
CA LYS A 83 -14.16 -33.11 4.01
C LYS A 83 -13.29 -34.35 4.23
N ASN A 84 -12.12 -34.41 3.58
CA ASN A 84 -11.18 -35.52 3.75
C ASN A 84 -10.58 -35.58 5.16
N MET A 85 -10.43 -34.43 5.83
CA MET A 85 -9.97 -34.31 7.21
C MET A 85 -11.08 -34.62 8.24
N GLY A 86 -12.34 -34.78 7.82
CA GLY A 86 -13.47 -35.00 8.72
C GLY A 86 -14.05 -33.72 9.33
N VAL A 87 -13.75 -32.56 8.74
CA VAL A 87 -14.41 -31.29 9.09
C VAL A 87 -15.85 -31.34 8.59
N ASN A 88 -16.77 -30.94 9.47
CA ASN A 88 -18.20 -30.90 9.18
C ASN A 88 -18.82 -29.50 9.35
N VAL A 89 -18.05 -28.52 9.82
CA VAL A 89 -18.47 -27.11 9.91
C VAL A 89 -17.30 -26.18 9.56
N ILE A 90 -17.56 -25.09 8.85
CA ILE A 90 -16.63 -23.98 8.71
C ILE A 90 -17.17 -22.73 9.41
N ARG A 91 -16.27 -21.96 10.02
CA ARG A 91 -16.54 -20.60 10.45
C ARG A 91 -16.15 -19.64 9.34
N GLN A 92 -17.08 -18.76 8.97
CA GLN A 92 -16.86 -17.78 7.91
C GLN A 92 -17.51 -16.44 8.27
N TYR A 93 -16.80 -15.35 7.97
CA TYR A 93 -17.35 -14.00 8.05
C TYR A 93 -18.51 -13.75 7.08
N THR A 94 -19.41 -12.83 7.47
CA THR A 94 -20.50 -12.33 6.61
C THR A 94 -19.98 -11.74 5.29
N GLY A 95 -20.85 -11.72 4.27
CA GLY A 95 -20.50 -11.28 2.91
C GLY A 95 -20.47 -12.41 1.88
N VAL A 96 -20.51 -13.66 2.33
CA VAL A 96 -20.71 -14.84 1.47
C VAL A 96 -22.11 -14.87 0.88
N PRO A 97 -22.29 -14.97 -0.44
CA PRO A 97 -23.62 -15.18 -1.01
C PRO A 97 -24.23 -16.51 -0.51
N ALA A 98 -25.50 -16.51 -0.10
CA ALA A 98 -26.20 -17.69 0.42
C ALA A 98 -26.09 -18.93 -0.49
N LYS A 99 -26.05 -18.73 -1.82
CA LYS A 99 -25.86 -19.81 -2.80
C LYS A 99 -24.57 -20.63 -2.58
N TRP A 100 -23.52 -20.01 -2.03
CA TRP A 100 -22.24 -20.68 -1.79
C TRP A 100 -22.22 -21.45 -0.47
N ILE A 101 -22.95 -20.99 0.56
CA ILE A 101 -23.22 -21.79 1.76
C ILE A 101 -23.95 -23.08 1.35
N GLN A 102 -25.02 -22.95 0.57
CA GLN A 102 -25.76 -24.09 0.03
C GLN A 102 -24.86 -25.01 -0.80
N TYR A 103 -24.03 -24.45 -1.68
CA TYR A 103 -23.10 -25.23 -2.50
C TYR A 103 -22.12 -26.05 -1.66
N ILE A 104 -21.51 -25.44 -0.64
CA ILE A 104 -20.57 -26.11 0.27
C ILE A 104 -21.29 -27.27 0.99
N TYR A 105 -22.49 -27.03 1.49
CA TYR A 105 -23.28 -28.04 2.17
C TYR A 105 -23.71 -29.19 1.27
N GLU A 106 -24.32 -28.91 0.12
CA GLU A 106 -24.87 -29.96 -0.76
C GLU A 106 -23.79 -30.85 -1.39
N ASN A 107 -22.61 -30.29 -1.69
CA ASN A 107 -21.52 -31.03 -2.34
C ASN A 107 -20.55 -31.67 -1.35
N TYR A 108 -20.32 -31.02 -0.20
CA TYR A 108 -19.30 -31.44 0.76
C TYR A 108 -19.86 -31.93 2.10
N GLY A 109 -21.11 -31.61 2.43
CA GLY A 109 -21.74 -31.96 3.72
C GLY A 109 -21.20 -31.11 4.87
N ILE A 110 -20.64 -29.95 4.56
CA ILE A 110 -20.02 -29.03 5.53
C ILE A 110 -21.03 -27.91 5.81
N TYR A 111 -21.40 -27.73 7.08
CA TYR A 111 -22.24 -26.63 7.50
C TYR A 111 -21.44 -25.33 7.67
N THR A 112 -22.13 -24.18 7.72
CA THR A 112 -21.52 -22.87 7.92
C THR A 112 -22.02 -22.24 9.22
N MET A 113 -21.07 -21.89 10.11
CA MET A 113 -21.30 -20.92 11.17
C MET A 113 -21.02 -19.53 10.62
N LEU A 114 -22.07 -18.70 10.51
CA LEU A 114 -21.98 -17.38 9.90
C LEU A 114 -21.64 -16.33 10.96
N ASN A 115 -20.47 -15.71 10.82
CA ASN A 115 -19.91 -14.83 11.82
C ASN A 115 -19.97 -13.35 11.41
N HIS A 116 -20.66 -12.54 12.21
CA HIS A 116 -20.68 -11.09 12.06
C HIS A 116 -19.78 -10.43 13.12
N SER A 117 -18.92 -9.48 12.73
CA SER A 117 -17.95 -8.83 13.62
C SER A 117 -18.59 -8.01 14.76
N PHE A 118 -19.85 -7.62 14.59
CA PHE A 118 -20.65 -6.87 15.56
C PHE A 118 -19.93 -5.59 16.05
N GLY A 119 -19.23 -4.89 15.13
CA GLY A 119 -18.49 -3.67 15.43
C GLY A 119 -17.09 -3.87 16.03
N ARG A 120 -16.52 -5.09 16.04
CA ARG A 120 -15.17 -5.36 16.57
C ARG A 120 -14.07 -4.48 15.96
N TYR A 121 -14.14 -4.26 14.65
CA TYR A 121 -13.08 -3.60 13.86
C TYR A 121 -13.40 -2.14 13.52
N GLY A 122 -14.35 -1.52 14.23
CA GLY A 122 -14.83 -0.17 13.96
C GLY A 122 -16.06 -0.15 13.03
N LEU A 123 -16.71 1.03 12.95
CA LEU A 123 -17.94 1.26 12.22
C LEU A 123 -17.88 2.58 11.46
N THR A 124 -18.44 2.64 10.25
CA THR A 124 -18.71 3.93 9.59
C THR A 124 -20.11 4.40 9.97
N LEU A 125 -20.22 5.36 10.90
CA LEU A 125 -21.49 5.91 11.36
C LEU A 125 -21.70 7.30 10.78
N ASN A 126 -22.81 7.52 10.07
CA ASN A 126 -23.15 8.81 9.46
C ASN A 126 -22.02 9.42 8.59
N GLY A 127 -21.27 8.57 7.87
CA GLY A 127 -20.14 8.98 7.03
C GLY A 127 -18.83 9.26 7.78
N VAL A 128 -18.74 8.90 9.06
CA VAL A 128 -17.54 9.06 9.89
C VAL A 128 -17.05 7.68 10.34
N TRP A 129 -15.79 7.34 10.00
CA TRP A 129 -15.14 6.16 10.53
C TRP A 129 -14.94 6.30 12.05
N THR A 130 -15.44 5.33 12.79
CA THR A 130 -15.34 5.24 14.24
C THR A 130 -14.53 3.98 14.56
N PRO A 131 -13.21 4.11 14.83
CA PRO A 131 -12.32 2.95 14.97
C PRO A 131 -12.65 2.10 16.22
N VAL A 132 -13.25 2.72 17.23
CA VAL A 132 -13.65 2.06 18.48
C VAL A 132 -15.14 2.18 18.68
N THR A 133 -15.84 1.04 18.65
CA THR A 133 -17.30 0.99 18.77
C THR A 133 -17.78 1.36 20.18
N ILE A 134 -18.81 2.22 20.24
CA ILE A 134 -19.46 2.69 21.46
C ILE A 134 -20.88 2.09 21.50
N TYR A 135 -21.05 1.01 22.28
CA TYR A 135 -22.25 0.16 22.23
C TYR A 135 -23.49 0.71 22.95
N ASP A 136 -23.37 1.80 23.71
CA ASP A 136 -24.49 2.54 24.31
C ASP A 136 -24.88 3.80 23.54
N ASP A 137 -24.17 4.13 22.46
CA ASP A 137 -24.58 5.23 21.57
C ASP A 137 -25.83 4.83 20.76
N PRO A 138 -26.89 5.65 20.75
CA PRO A 138 -28.12 5.32 20.03
C PRO A 138 -27.94 5.07 18.53
N THR A 139 -26.98 5.75 17.88
CA THR A 139 -26.70 5.56 16.45
C THR A 139 -26.04 4.21 16.21
N THR A 140 -25.05 3.85 17.04
CA THR A 140 -24.41 2.53 17.01
C THR A 140 -25.43 1.42 17.21
N VAL A 141 -26.30 1.56 18.22
CA VAL A 141 -27.34 0.59 18.55
C VAL A 141 -28.29 0.39 17.37
N GLU A 142 -28.81 1.47 16.78
CA GLU A 142 -29.70 1.40 15.62
C GLU A 142 -29.01 0.72 14.42
N PHE A 143 -27.76 1.10 14.14
CA PHE A 143 -26.97 0.54 13.05
C PHE A 143 -26.74 -0.97 13.22
N LEU A 144 -26.15 -1.42 14.34
CA LEU A 144 -25.85 -2.84 14.57
C LEU A 144 -27.12 -3.69 14.59
N MET A 145 -28.21 -3.21 15.20
CA MET A 145 -29.49 -3.92 15.19
C MET A 145 -30.05 -4.06 13.78
N SER A 146 -29.90 -3.04 12.92
CA SER A 146 -30.31 -3.11 11.53
C SER A 146 -29.49 -4.14 10.73
N GLU A 147 -28.17 -4.20 10.92
CA GLU A 147 -27.31 -5.22 10.31
C GLU A 147 -27.73 -6.63 10.72
N MET A 148 -28.12 -6.83 11.98
CA MET A 148 -28.56 -8.14 12.46
C MET A 148 -29.89 -8.57 11.84
N GLU A 149 -30.82 -7.63 11.66
CA GLU A 149 -32.05 -7.92 10.93
C GLU A 149 -31.80 -8.29 9.47
N GLU A 150 -30.90 -7.56 8.80
CA GLU A 150 -30.53 -7.82 7.41
C GLU A 150 -29.83 -9.17 7.25
N LEU A 151 -28.93 -9.50 8.18
CA LEU A 151 -28.28 -10.81 8.27
C LEU A 151 -29.32 -11.93 8.32
N VAL A 152 -30.26 -11.88 9.26
CA VAL A 152 -31.27 -12.96 9.37
C VAL A 152 -32.15 -13.02 8.13
N LYS A 153 -32.61 -11.86 7.61
CA LYS A 153 -33.41 -11.81 6.36
C LYS A 153 -32.67 -12.42 5.17
N GLY A 154 -31.36 -12.26 5.09
CA GLY A 154 -30.54 -12.75 3.98
C GLY A 154 -30.24 -14.25 4.03
N TYR A 155 -30.19 -14.86 5.22
CA TYR A 155 -29.61 -16.20 5.38
C TYR A 155 -30.50 -17.26 6.04
N LYS A 156 -31.56 -16.91 6.78
CA LYS A 156 -32.34 -17.88 7.60
C LYS A 156 -32.89 -19.10 6.86
N ASP A 157 -33.12 -18.97 5.55
CA ASP A 157 -33.69 -20.03 4.71
C ASP A 157 -32.59 -20.76 3.88
N THR A 158 -31.31 -20.60 4.24
CA THR A 158 -30.17 -21.15 3.48
C THR A 158 -29.83 -22.56 3.97
N PRO A 159 -29.95 -23.60 3.11
CA PRO A 159 -29.49 -24.95 3.46
C PRO A 159 -28.01 -24.96 3.83
N GLY A 160 -27.64 -25.65 4.91
CA GLY A 160 -26.27 -25.70 5.40
C GLY A 160 -25.89 -24.57 6.36
N LEU A 161 -26.75 -23.59 6.63
CA LEU A 161 -26.53 -22.68 7.75
C LEU A 161 -26.66 -23.45 9.07
N LEU A 162 -25.70 -23.30 9.98
CA LEU A 162 -25.72 -23.98 11.28
C LEU A 162 -26.23 -23.08 12.40
N LEU A 163 -25.58 -21.92 12.55
CA LEU A 163 -25.84 -20.97 13.63
C LEU A 163 -25.25 -19.61 13.27
N TYR A 164 -25.72 -18.57 13.97
CA TYR A 164 -25.18 -17.22 13.87
C TYR A 164 -24.20 -16.94 15.01
N LEU A 165 -23.04 -16.37 14.69
CA LEU A 165 -22.03 -15.98 15.68
C LEU A 165 -21.87 -14.45 15.72
N LEU A 166 -22.18 -13.86 16.87
CA LEU A 166 -22.05 -12.43 17.12
C LEU A 166 -20.69 -12.10 17.74
N GLY A 167 -19.93 -11.26 17.04
CA GLY A 167 -18.64 -10.77 17.49
C GLY A 167 -17.45 -11.61 17.02
N ASN A 168 -16.26 -11.08 17.27
CA ASN A 168 -14.98 -11.78 17.25
C ASN A 168 -14.09 -11.15 18.32
N GLU A 169 -14.17 -11.62 19.57
CA GLU A 169 -13.43 -11.05 20.71
C GLU A 169 -13.70 -9.56 20.94
N ASN A 170 -14.96 -9.13 20.86
CA ASN A 170 -15.34 -7.73 21.03
C ASN A 170 -14.94 -7.17 22.41
N ASN A 171 -14.80 -8.04 23.42
CA ASN A 171 -14.29 -7.70 24.74
C ASN A 171 -12.80 -7.27 24.72
N TYR A 172 -11.97 -7.84 23.84
CA TYR A 172 -10.60 -7.38 23.63
C TYR A 172 -10.55 -6.03 22.90
N GLY A 173 -11.44 -5.81 21.93
CA GLY A 173 -11.61 -4.51 21.26
C GLY A 173 -12.08 -3.36 22.17
N LEU A 174 -12.33 -3.63 23.44
CA LEU A 174 -12.54 -2.59 24.45
C LEU A 174 -11.22 -1.95 24.92
N PHE A 175 -10.09 -2.63 24.74
CA PHE A 175 -8.78 -2.21 25.29
C PHE A 175 -7.83 -1.65 24.23
N TRP A 176 -7.87 -2.16 22.99
CA TRP A 176 -7.07 -1.69 21.86
C TRP A 176 -7.91 -1.56 20.57
N ALA A 177 -7.43 -0.78 19.61
CA ALA A 177 -8.06 -0.54 18.30
C ALA A 177 -7.29 -1.30 17.20
N GLY A 178 -7.92 -1.53 16.04
CA GLY A 178 -7.27 -2.17 14.88
C GLY A 178 -7.55 -3.68 14.75
N ALA A 179 -6.94 -4.29 13.72
CA ALA A 179 -7.10 -5.71 13.38
C ALA A 179 -5.92 -6.57 13.83
N GLU A 180 -4.77 -5.97 14.17
CA GLU A 180 -3.59 -6.67 14.70
C GLU A 180 -3.78 -7.05 16.18
N THR A 181 -3.26 -8.22 16.58
CA THR A 181 -3.33 -8.73 17.95
C THR A 181 -2.25 -8.08 18.82
N GLU A 182 -2.64 -7.56 20.00
CA GLU A 182 -1.75 -6.94 20.99
C GLU A 182 -1.85 -7.63 22.36
N ASP A 183 -0.88 -7.37 23.25
CA ASP A 183 -0.90 -7.88 24.63
C ASP A 183 -2.05 -7.26 25.45
N PHE A 184 -2.71 -8.07 26.28
CA PHE A 184 -3.79 -7.63 27.16
C PHE A 184 -3.24 -6.89 28.41
N PRO A 185 -3.87 -5.80 28.89
CA PRO A 185 -3.37 -5.04 30.05
C PRO A 185 -3.53 -5.76 31.39
N ASP A 186 -2.56 -5.60 32.31
CA ASP A 186 -2.53 -6.28 33.63
C ASP A 186 -3.29 -5.55 34.78
N ASP A 187 -3.85 -4.35 34.54
CA ASP A 187 -4.48 -3.54 35.59
C ASP A 187 -5.95 -3.93 35.83
N GLU A 188 -6.21 -4.73 36.88
CA GLU A 188 -7.54 -5.16 37.31
C GLU A 188 -8.53 -4.00 37.52
N GLY A 189 -8.08 -2.85 38.02
CA GLY A 189 -8.94 -1.69 38.24
C GLY A 189 -9.47 -1.12 36.92
N ARG A 190 -8.60 -1.02 35.93
CA ARG A 190 -8.95 -0.62 34.56
C ARG A 190 -9.85 -1.66 33.88
N ILE A 191 -9.56 -2.96 34.04
CA ILE A 191 -10.37 -4.04 33.47
C ILE A 191 -11.80 -3.97 33.99
N ASN A 192 -11.98 -3.86 35.31
CA ASN A 192 -13.31 -3.78 35.92
C ASN A 192 -14.09 -2.54 35.46
N PHE A 193 -13.43 -1.38 35.42
CA PHE A 193 -14.05 -0.15 34.93
C PHE A 193 -14.50 -0.26 33.47
N ILE A 194 -13.65 -0.81 32.59
CA ILE A 194 -13.98 -1.00 31.17
C ILE A 194 -15.09 -2.05 30.99
N GLY A 195 -15.04 -3.13 31.76
CA GLY A 195 -16.08 -4.15 31.79
C GLY A 195 -17.45 -3.56 32.09
N GLU A 196 -17.56 -2.72 33.12
CA GLU A 196 -18.84 -2.09 33.49
C GLU A 196 -19.25 -0.95 32.54
N SER A 197 -18.33 -0.04 32.22
CA SER A 197 -18.65 1.16 31.43
C SER A 197 -18.86 0.89 29.94
N ARG A 198 -18.22 -0.15 29.38
CA ARG A 198 -18.25 -0.44 27.93
C ARG A 198 -18.65 -1.87 27.62
N GLY A 199 -18.19 -2.85 28.41
CA GLY A 199 -18.52 -4.27 28.22
C GLY A 199 -19.99 -4.60 28.49
N ARG A 200 -20.56 -4.11 29.60
CA ARG A 200 -21.97 -4.35 29.95
C ARG A 200 -22.94 -3.82 28.88
N PRO A 201 -22.80 -2.60 28.35
CA PRO A 201 -23.58 -2.15 27.19
C PRO A 201 -23.48 -3.08 25.97
N MET A 202 -22.27 -3.54 25.65
CA MET A 202 -22.03 -4.44 24.52
C MET A 202 -22.77 -5.77 24.69
N TYR A 203 -22.62 -6.45 25.84
CA TYR A 203 -23.29 -7.72 26.10
C TYR A 203 -24.81 -7.57 26.14
N ARG A 204 -25.32 -6.48 26.70
CA ARG A 204 -26.76 -6.17 26.66
C ARG A 204 -27.24 -6.05 25.22
N LEU A 205 -26.52 -5.33 24.36
CA LEU A 205 -26.88 -5.19 22.96
C LEU A 205 -26.80 -6.52 22.20
N MET A 206 -25.77 -7.34 22.44
CA MET A 206 -25.67 -8.70 21.88
C MET A 206 -26.88 -9.56 22.30
N ASN A 207 -27.35 -9.43 23.54
CA ASN A 207 -28.53 -10.14 24.02
C ASN A 207 -29.82 -9.67 23.34
N GLU A 208 -30.00 -8.35 23.18
CA GLU A 208 -31.15 -7.81 22.45
C GLU A 208 -31.13 -8.19 20.97
N ALA A 209 -29.95 -8.21 20.34
CA ALA A 209 -29.75 -8.76 19.01
C ALA A 209 -30.15 -10.24 18.94
N ALA A 210 -29.65 -11.08 19.87
CA ALA A 210 -29.99 -12.50 19.92
C ALA A 210 -31.51 -12.73 20.07
N LYS A 211 -32.18 -12.00 20.97
CA LYS A 211 -33.65 -12.04 21.10
C LYS A 211 -34.34 -11.74 19.77
N LYS A 212 -33.92 -10.66 19.11
CA LYS A 212 -34.52 -10.19 17.87
C LYS A 212 -34.29 -11.17 16.72
N MET A 213 -33.07 -11.68 16.58
CA MET A 213 -32.72 -12.66 15.55
C MET A 213 -33.53 -13.95 15.71
N LYS A 214 -33.62 -14.49 16.93
CA LYS A 214 -34.41 -15.70 17.22
C LYS A 214 -35.92 -15.52 16.98
N ALA A 215 -36.45 -14.30 17.15
CA ALA A 215 -37.83 -13.99 16.80
C ALA A 215 -38.07 -14.02 15.28
N MET A 216 -37.02 -13.78 14.48
CA MET A 216 -37.08 -13.79 13.01
C MET A 216 -36.72 -15.16 12.41
N ASP A 217 -35.90 -15.94 13.12
CA ASP A 217 -35.45 -17.27 12.77
C ASP A 217 -35.41 -18.17 14.02
N SER A 218 -36.39 -19.06 14.13
CA SER A 218 -36.50 -20.03 15.21
C SER A 218 -35.74 -21.34 14.96
N SER A 219 -35.07 -21.47 13.81
CA SER A 219 -34.44 -22.71 13.36
C SER A 219 -32.94 -22.76 13.64
N HIS A 220 -32.29 -21.61 13.87
CA HIS A 220 -30.86 -21.51 14.09
C HIS A 220 -30.52 -20.82 15.43
N PRO A 221 -29.61 -21.40 16.25
CA PRO A 221 -29.12 -20.78 17.47
C PRO A 221 -28.32 -19.50 17.21
N VAL A 222 -28.23 -18.66 18.25
CA VAL A 222 -27.35 -17.48 18.28
C VAL A 222 -26.28 -17.66 19.34
N ALA A 223 -25.02 -17.58 18.92
CA ALA A 223 -23.83 -17.62 19.76
C ALA A 223 -23.18 -16.23 19.87
N ILE A 224 -22.38 -16.01 20.91
CA ILE A 224 -21.42 -14.90 20.97
C ILE A 224 -19.99 -15.43 20.82
N CYS A 225 -19.06 -14.60 20.36
CA CYS A 225 -17.63 -14.90 20.33
C CYS A 225 -16.89 -13.99 21.33
N ASN A 226 -16.48 -14.56 22.45
CA ASN A 226 -15.73 -13.85 23.48
C ASN A 226 -14.23 -14.20 23.44
N GLY A 227 -13.37 -13.27 23.84
CA GLY A 227 -11.97 -13.58 24.14
C GLY A 227 -11.86 -14.19 25.54
N ASP A 228 -11.58 -15.49 25.61
CA ASP A 228 -11.49 -16.27 26.84
C ASP A 228 -12.79 -16.16 27.72
N VAL A 229 -12.74 -16.50 29.02
CA VAL A 229 -13.83 -16.35 30.00
C VAL A 229 -13.84 -14.97 30.67
N LEU A 230 -13.26 -13.95 30.02
CA LEU A 230 -13.26 -12.60 30.57
C LEU A 230 -14.67 -12.04 30.63
N PHE A 231 -14.97 -11.35 31.73
CA PHE A 231 -16.29 -10.77 32.03
C PHE A 231 -17.44 -11.79 32.12
N ILE A 232 -17.14 -13.06 32.44
CA ILE A 232 -18.14 -14.14 32.53
C ILE A 232 -19.33 -13.77 33.42
N ASP A 233 -19.12 -13.03 34.51
CA ASP A 233 -20.21 -12.62 35.41
C ASP A 233 -21.14 -11.59 34.74
N ILE A 234 -20.62 -10.66 33.94
CA ILE A 234 -21.44 -9.71 33.16
C ILE A 234 -22.19 -10.45 32.05
N VAL A 235 -21.53 -11.40 31.37
CA VAL A 235 -22.18 -12.28 30.39
C VAL A 235 -23.32 -13.05 31.04
N ALA A 236 -23.11 -13.59 32.24
CA ALA A 236 -24.13 -14.30 32.99
C ALA A 236 -25.34 -13.41 33.25
N GLU A 237 -25.14 -12.13 33.60
CA GLU A 237 -26.20 -11.17 33.90
C GLU A 237 -26.96 -10.68 32.67
N GLU A 238 -26.25 -10.31 31.59
CA GLU A 238 -26.84 -9.62 30.43
C GLU A 238 -27.25 -10.58 29.30
N CYS A 239 -26.49 -11.65 29.03
CA CYS A 239 -26.67 -12.55 27.87
C CYS A 239 -27.60 -13.75 28.14
N LYS A 240 -28.82 -13.48 28.62
CA LYS A 240 -29.80 -14.54 28.95
C LYS A 240 -30.30 -15.32 27.74
N ASP A 241 -30.46 -14.65 26.61
CA ASP A 241 -31.04 -15.14 25.36
C ASP A 241 -30.01 -15.59 24.33
N VAL A 242 -28.72 -15.50 24.63
CA VAL A 242 -27.67 -16.15 23.83
C VAL A 242 -27.73 -17.66 24.08
N ASP A 243 -27.71 -18.49 23.04
CA ASP A 243 -27.87 -19.94 23.18
C ASP A 243 -26.55 -20.65 23.51
N ILE A 244 -25.44 -20.16 22.95
CA ILE A 244 -24.11 -20.79 23.02
C ILE A 244 -23.05 -19.77 23.46
N TYR A 245 -22.19 -20.15 24.40
CA TYR A 245 -21.01 -19.38 24.74
C TYR A 245 -19.85 -19.79 23.82
N GLY A 246 -19.61 -18.99 22.79
CA GLY A 246 -18.46 -19.14 21.89
C GLY A 246 -17.25 -18.37 22.42
N THR A 247 -16.06 -18.96 22.31
CA THR A 247 -14.83 -18.33 22.80
C THR A 247 -13.62 -18.58 21.89
N ASN A 248 -12.86 -17.53 21.61
CA ASN A 248 -11.50 -17.65 21.08
C ASN A 248 -10.54 -17.83 22.26
N THR A 249 -9.74 -18.89 22.22
CA THR A 249 -8.95 -19.32 23.38
C THR A 249 -7.60 -19.87 22.96
N TYR A 250 -6.52 -19.27 23.48
CA TYR A 250 -5.14 -19.66 23.23
C TYR A 250 -4.42 -19.92 24.57
N ARG A 251 -4.79 -21.01 25.26
CA ARG A 251 -4.25 -21.37 26.60
C ARG A 251 -3.13 -22.43 26.53
N GLY A 252 -2.64 -22.79 25.34
CA GLY A 252 -1.66 -23.86 25.14
C GLY A 252 -2.30 -25.23 25.02
N ALA A 253 -1.69 -26.26 25.60
CA ALA A 253 -2.13 -27.66 25.43
C ALA A 253 -3.44 -28.02 26.17
N SER A 254 -3.87 -27.19 27.13
CA SER A 254 -5.08 -27.40 27.93
C SER A 254 -5.87 -26.11 28.03
N PHE A 255 -7.20 -26.22 28.06
CA PHE A 255 -8.10 -25.10 28.33
C PHE A 255 -8.24 -24.80 29.82
N GLY A 256 -7.66 -25.63 30.69
CA GLY A 256 -7.69 -25.48 32.13
C GLY A 256 -9.10 -25.64 32.70
N ASP A 257 -9.57 -24.66 33.45
CA ASP A 257 -10.86 -24.65 34.15
C ASP A 257 -12.04 -24.17 33.30
N MET A 258 -11.82 -23.83 32.03
CA MET A 258 -12.79 -23.11 31.18
C MET A 258 -14.16 -23.82 31.09
N PHE A 259 -14.18 -25.14 30.89
CA PHE A 259 -15.43 -25.90 30.79
C PHE A 259 -16.25 -25.83 32.08
N GLU A 260 -15.59 -25.94 33.24
CA GLU A 260 -16.25 -25.88 34.55
C GLU A 260 -16.72 -24.45 34.85
N VAL A 261 -15.90 -23.44 34.59
CA VAL A 261 -16.27 -22.02 34.79
C VAL A 261 -17.54 -21.67 33.98
N VAL A 262 -17.60 -22.06 32.70
CA VAL A 262 -18.80 -21.78 31.88
C VAL A 262 -20.01 -22.56 32.38
N LYS A 263 -19.83 -23.82 32.79
CA LYS A 263 -20.91 -24.64 33.36
C LYS A 263 -21.47 -24.02 34.63
N GLU A 264 -20.61 -23.62 35.57
CA GLU A 264 -20.98 -23.07 36.86
C GLU A 264 -21.60 -21.67 36.76
N LYS A 265 -21.03 -20.80 35.91
CA LYS A 265 -21.43 -19.39 35.81
C LYS A 265 -22.56 -19.14 34.83
N LEU A 266 -22.54 -19.80 33.67
CA LEU A 266 -23.50 -19.55 32.59
C LEU A 266 -24.53 -20.68 32.46
N ASN A 267 -24.14 -21.92 32.79
CA ASN A 267 -24.91 -23.12 32.52
C ASN A 267 -25.38 -23.19 31.05
N LYS A 268 -24.46 -22.90 30.12
CA LYS A 268 -24.65 -22.90 28.66
C LYS A 268 -23.60 -23.83 28.01
N PRO A 269 -23.86 -24.34 26.78
CA PRO A 269 -22.84 -25.06 26.03
C PRO A 269 -21.67 -24.15 25.64
N VAL A 270 -20.48 -24.76 25.59
CA VAL A 270 -19.22 -24.15 25.18
C VAL A 270 -18.87 -24.58 23.76
N MET A 271 -18.49 -23.60 22.94
CA MET A 271 -17.94 -23.81 21.61
C MET A 271 -16.65 -22.99 21.47
N PHE A 272 -15.54 -23.61 21.11
CA PHE A 272 -14.30 -22.85 20.87
C PHE A 272 -14.34 -22.28 19.45
N THR A 273 -14.55 -20.98 19.31
CA THR A 273 -14.68 -20.32 17.99
C THR A 273 -13.33 -20.15 17.30
N GLU A 274 -12.24 -20.09 18.06
CA GLU A 274 -10.85 -20.22 17.62
C GLU A 274 -10.00 -20.84 18.73
N PHE A 275 -9.08 -21.71 18.34
CA PHE A 275 -7.96 -22.18 19.14
C PHE A 275 -6.93 -22.81 18.23
N GLY A 276 -5.67 -22.87 18.65
CA GLY A 276 -4.62 -23.49 17.84
C GLY A 276 -3.23 -23.08 18.28
N ALA A 277 -2.29 -23.28 17.38
CA ALA A 277 -0.88 -22.91 17.53
C ALA A 277 -0.36 -22.55 16.14
N ASP A 278 0.61 -21.64 16.07
CA ASP A 278 1.35 -21.43 14.84
C ASP A 278 2.36 -22.56 14.60
N ALA A 279 2.83 -22.65 13.37
CA ALA A 279 3.80 -23.63 12.93
C ALA A 279 5.22 -23.06 12.86
N PHE A 280 5.58 -22.04 13.65
CA PHE A 280 6.89 -21.39 13.57
C PHE A 280 7.56 -21.24 14.93
N ASN A 281 8.73 -21.84 15.11
CA ASN A 281 9.45 -21.73 16.37
C ASN A 281 10.23 -20.40 16.44
N ALA A 282 9.78 -19.47 17.29
CA ALA A 282 10.39 -18.16 17.48
C ALA A 282 11.84 -18.19 18.02
N ILE A 283 12.26 -19.28 18.70
CA ILE A 283 13.64 -19.45 19.19
C ILE A 283 14.55 -19.94 18.07
N GLU A 284 14.12 -21.00 17.37
CA GLU A 284 14.91 -21.64 16.33
C GLU A 284 14.82 -20.91 14.98
N ASN A 285 13.90 -19.95 14.87
CA ASN A 285 13.57 -19.18 13.67
C ASN A 285 13.31 -20.06 12.45
N LYS A 286 12.48 -21.09 12.62
CA LYS A 286 12.14 -22.04 11.55
C LYS A 286 10.76 -22.67 11.78
N GLU A 287 10.17 -23.20 10.71
CA GLU A 287 8.90 -23.93 10.79
C GLU A 287 8.99 -25.17 11.71
N ASP A 288 8.05 -25.28 12.66
CA ASP A 288 7.87 -26.36 13.63
C ASP A 288 6.45 -26.96 13.59
N GLN A 289 6.24 -27.84 12.61
CA GLN A 289 4.96 -28.53 12.44
C GLN A 289 4.63 -29.51 13.58
N TYR A 290 5.63 -29.97 14.34
CA TYR A 290 5.41 -30.93 15.43
C TYR A 290 4.71 -30.24 16.61
N SER A 291 5.21 -29.08 17.02
CA SER A 291 4.62 -28.31 18.12
C SER A 291 3.19 -27.89 17.80
N GLN A 292 2.92 -27.44 16.56
CA GLN A 292 1.55 -27.15 16.10
C GLN A 292 0.61 -28.34 16.29
N ALA A 293 1.01 -29.52 15.76
CA ALA A 293 0.20 -30.73 15.85
C ALA A 293 0.00 -31.18 17.32
N TYR A 294 1.02 -31.05 18.16
CA TYR A 294 0.96 -31.39 19.58
C TYR A 294 -0.13 -30.59 20.32
N TYR A 295 -0.11 -29.26 20.19
CA TYR A 295 -1.09 -28.41 20.88
C TYR A 295 -2.51 -28.67 20.38
N MET A 296 -2.71 -28.75 19.06
CA MET A 296 -4.04 -28.97 18.49
C MET A 296 -4.64 -30.34 18.84
N VAL A 297 -3.83 -31.40 18.91
CA VAL A 297 -4.31 -32.73 19.31
C VAL A 297 -4.73 -32.77 20.78
N GLU A 298 -3.98 -32.13 21.69
CA GLU A 298 -4.38 -32.05 23.10
C GLU A 298 -5.61 -31.16 23.30
N ASN A 299 -5.75 -30.08 22.53
CA ASN A 299 -6.95 -29.25 22.55
C ASN A 299 -8.19 -30.05 22.09
N TRP A 300 -8.13 -30.72 20.95
CA TRP A 300 -9.25 -31.53 20.45
C TRP A 300 -9.62 -32.69 21.38
N LYS A 301 -8.63 -33.28 22.05
CA LYS A 301 -8.86 -34.27 23.09
C LYS A 301 -9.71 -33.71 24.22
N GLU A 302 -9.38 -32.54 24.77
CA GLU A 302 -10.19 -31.93 25.83
C GLU A 302 -11.59 -31.54 25.36
N ILE A 303 -11.73 -31.05 24.12
CA ILE A 303 -13.03 -30.73 23.52
C ILE A 303 -13.91 -31.98 23.47
N TYR A 304 -13.34 -33.13 23.08
CA TYR A 304 -14.07 -34.40 23.00
C TYR A 304 -14.36 -34.96 24.39
N GLU A 305 -13.39 -34.98 25.30
CA GLU A 305 -13.56 -35.53 26.66
C GLU A 305 -14.60 -34.76 27.49
N ASN A 306 -14.93 -33.52 27.12
CA ASN A 306 -15.99 -32.70 27.75
C ASN A 306 -17.34 -32.72 27.03
N ALA A 307 -17.51 -33.53 25.98
CA ALA A 307 -18.82 -33.69 25.34
C ALA A 307 -19.80 -34.45 26.24
N ALA A 308 -21.11 -34.21 26.04
CA ALA A 308 -22.16 -34.83 26.85
C ALA A 308 -22.09 -36.37 26.84
N GLY A 309 -22.24 -36.98 28.03
CA GLY A 309 -22.18 -38.42 28.23
C GLY A 309 -20.78 -39.00 28.52
N LEU A 310 -19.73 -38.18 28.56
CA LEU A 310 -18.34 -38.64 28.75
C LEU A 310 -17.77 -38.38 30.15
N GLY A 311 -18.51 -37.75 31.05
CA GLY A 311 -18.23 -37.76 32.50
C GLY A 311 -17.30 -36.65 33.01
N LYS A 312 -16.98 -35.64 32.19
CA LYS A 312 -16.37 -34.37 32.63
C LYS A 312 -17.44 -33.27 32.78
N ALA A 313 -17.19 -32.06 32.26
CA ALA A 313 -18.14 -30.95 32.34
C ALA A 313 -19.44 -31.22 31.54
N ASN A 314 -19.39 -32.05 30.50
CA ASN A 314 -20.53 -32.45 29.65
C ASN A 314 -21.23 -31.26 28.95
N ASN A 315 -20.51 -30.17 28.69
CA ASN A 315 -21.04 -28.95 28.05
C ASN A 315 -20.31 -28.56 26.75
N SER A 316 -19.35 -29.36 26.28
CA SER A 316 -18.67 -29.12 25.01
C SER A 316 -19.54 -29.55 23.83
N ILE A 317 -19.72 -28.66 22.85
CA ILE A 317 -20.40 -28.96 21.58
C ILE A 317 -19.47 -28.90 20.36
N GLY A 318 -18.16 -28.76 20.60
CA GLY A 318 -17.11 -28.74 19.57
C GLY A 318 -16.33 -27.44 19.52
N GLY A 319 -15.64 -27.21 18.40
CA GLY A 319 -14.83 -26.02 18.21
C GLY A 319 -14.26 -25.89 16.80
N PHE A 320 -13.47 -24.83 16.56
CA PHE A 320 -12.91 -24.48 15.27
C PHE A 320 -11.40 -24.26 15.39
N THR A 321 -10.62 -25.13 14.74
CA THR A 321 -9.17 -24.95 14.63
C THR A 321 -8.87 -23.63 13.91
N PHE A 322 -7.95 -22.84 14.44
CA PHE A 322 -7.43 -21.63 13.82
C PHE A 322 -6.00 -21.90 13.31
N GLN A 323 -5.75 -21.87 11.99
CA GLN A 323 -6.73 -21.71 10.88
C GLN A 323 -6.38 -22.64 9.71
N PHE A 324 -7.22 -22.67 8.66
CA PHE A 324 -7.04 -23.65 7.59
C PHE A 324 -5.76 -23.43 6.78
N SER A 325 -5.49 -22.20 6.37
CA SER A 325 -4.32 -21.84 5.54
C SER A 325 -3.57 -20.62 6.09
N ASP A 326 -2.30 -20.47 5.71
CA ASP A 326 -1.44 -19.37 6.21
C ASP A 326 -1.98 -17.98 5.89
N GLY A 327 -1.80 -17.04 6.83
CA GLY A 327 -2.29 -15.67 6.71
C GLY A 327 -1.20 -14.67 6.34
N TRP A 328 -0.61 -14.77 5.14
CA TRP A 328 0.52 -13.94 4.62
C TRP A 328 0.30 -12.42 4.63
N TRP A 329 -0.85 -11.95 5.09
CA TRP A 329 -1.29 -10.56 5.07
C TRP A 329 -1.47 -9.98 6.48
N LYS A 330 -1.26 -10.79 7.52
CA LYS A 330 -1.64 -10.41 8.88
C LYS A 330 -0.61 -9.46 9.51
N PHE A 331 0.68 -9.62 9.23
CA PHE A 331 1.67 -8.70 9.77
C PHE A 331 1.82 -7.46 8.87
N GLY A 332 1.66 -6.27 9.46
CA GLY A 332 1.66 -5.01 8.69
C GLY A 332 0.37 -4.79 7.90
N PHE A 333 -0.73 -5.40 8.36
CA PHE A 333 -2.04 -5.32 7.72
C PHE A 333 -2.56 -3.88 7.68
N ASP A 334 -2.45 -3.16 8.80
CA ASP A 334 -2.95 -1.79 8.93
C ASP A 334 -2.20 -0.83 7.98
N ASP A 335 -0.93 -1.14 7.69
CA ASP A 335 -0.10 -0.43 6.72
C ASP A 335 -0.26 -0.92 5.27
N ARG A 336 -1.04 -2.00 5.05
CA ARG A 336 -1.16 -2.73 3.78
C ARG A 336 0.19 -3.13 3.17
N LYS A 337 1.14 -3.54 4.01
CA LYS A 337 2.48 -3.96 3.58
C LYS A 337 2.60 -5.48 3.56
N ASN A 338 3.67 -5.97 2.94
CA ASN A 338 4.18 -7.35 3.02
C ASN A 338 3.23 -8.50 2.66
N ALA A 339 2.05 -8.24 2.04
CA ALA A 339 1.09 -9.30 1.71
C ALA A 339 1.63 -10.41 0.77
N ASP A 340 2.77 -10.19 0.12
CA ASP A 340 3.47 -11.14 -0.77
C ASP A 340 4.77 -11.74 -0.14
N VAL A 341 4.98 -11.51 1.15
CA VAL A 341 6.07 -12.03 1.97
C VAL A 341 5.46 -12.83 3.13
N HIS A 342 5.96 -14.04 3.38
CA HIS A 342 5.53 -14.79 4.56
C HIS A 342 6.38 -14.35 5.75
N ASP A 343 5.85 -13.42 6.54
CA ASP A 343 6.56 -12.82 7.66
C ASP A 343 6.75 -13.80 8.81
N ASN A 344 7.87 -13.70 9.51
CA ASN A 344 8.22 -14.53 10.68
C ASN A 344 8.21 -13.75 11.99
N ASN A 345 7.62 -12.55 12.01
CA ASN A 345 7.49 -11.73 13.18
C ASN A 345 6.42 -12.28 14.16
N ALA A 346 6.85 -12.58 15.38
CA ALA A 346 5.97 -12.83 16.49
C ALA A 346 5.40 -11.51 17.03
N SER A 347 4.11 -11.24 16.84
CA SER A 347 3.51 -9.96 17.24
C SER A 347 3.11 -9.90 18.72
N TRP A 348 2.91 -11.05 19.38
CA TRP A 348 2.49 -11.12 20.78
C TRP A 348 3.07 -12.33 21.52
N SER A 349 3.00 -12.31 22.86
CA SER A 349 3.58 -13.31 23.76
C SER A 349 2.51 -14.22 24.38
N ASN A 350 2.78 -15.53 24.47
CA ASN A 350 1.89 -16.47 25.14
C ASN A 350 2.63 -17.58 25.92
N GLY A 351 2.47 -17.55 27.25
CA GLY A 351 3.06 -18.51 28.18
C GLY A 351 2.56 -19.95 28.05
N GLY A 352 1.38 -20.18 27.46
CA GLY A 352 0.83 -21.51 27.23
C GLY A 352 1.60 -22.33 26.19
N TYR A 353 2.41 -21.66 25.36
CA TYR A 353 3.15 -22.24 24.25
C TYR A 353 4.65 -22.33 24.58
N ALA A 354 4.98 -23.02 25.67
CA ALA A 354 6.34 -23.04 26.22
C ALA A 354 7.45 -23.66 25.32
N ARG A 355 7.10 -24.25 24.16
CA ARG A 355 8.07 -24.92 23.27
C ARG A 355 8.92 -23.94 22.44
N ASP A 356 8.47 -22.71 22.26
CA ASP A 356 9.15 -21.64 21.52
C ASP A 356 9.16 -20.30 22.28
N LEU A 357 8.81 -20.31 23.57
CA LEU A 357 8.91 -19.14 24.43
C LEU A 357 10.35 -18.94 24.92
N ALA A 358 11.05 -17.95 24.38
CA ALA A 358 12.46 -17.68 24.72
C ALA A 358 12.67 -17.30 26.20
N ALA A 359 11.74 -16.52 26.77
CA ALA A 359 11.69 -16.10 28.16
C ALA A 359 10.27 -15.61 28.51
N PRO A 360 9.89 -15.51 29.80
CA PRO A 360 8.61 -14.92 30.17
C PRO A 360 8.41 -13.52 29.56
N GLY A 361 7.30 -13.33 28.84
CA GLY A 361 6.97 -12.07 28.15
C GLY A 361 7.66 -11.86 26.81
N ALA A 362 8.40 -12.84 26.28
CA ALA A 362 8.94 -12.77 24.93
C ALA A 362 7.86 -13.17 23.91
N ASN A 363 7.72 -12.40 22.82
CA ASN A 363 6.80 -12.75 21.75
C ASN A 363 7.18 -14.10 21.12
N ASN A 364 6.18 -14.96 20.92
CA ASN A 364 6.34 -16.28 20.32
C ASN A 364 5.19 -16.70 19.41
N MET A 365 4.16 -15.87 19.23
CA MET A 365 3.00 -16.21 18.42
C MET A 365 3.10 -15.57 17.03
N ASN A 366 3.34 -16.38 16.00
CA ASN A 366 3.48 -15.94 14.61
C ASN A 366 2.16 -16.05 13.84
N GLU A 367 1.41 -14.94 13.78
CA GLU A 367 0.05 -14.88 13.21
C GLU A 367 -0.09 -15.44 11.78
N GLU A 368 0.92 -15.25 10.92
CA GLU A 368 0.89 -15.73 9.54
C GLU A 368 1.08 -17.26 9.41
N TRP A 369 1.55 -17.91 10.47
CA TRP A 369 1.92 -19.33 10.51
C TRP A 369 0.91 -20.22 11.23
N PHE A 370 -0.26 -19.69 11.60
CA PHE A 370 -1.37 -20.46 12.19
C PHE A 370 -2.05 -21.45 11.23
N GLY A 371 -1.76 -21.37 9.92
CA GLY A 371 -2.32 -22.30 8.95
C GLY A 371 -1.95 -23.75 9.27
N ILE A 372 -2.90 -24.67 9.22
CA ILE A 372 -2.59 -26.11 9.18
C ILE A 372 -2.22 -26.59 7.77
N CYS A 373 -2.35 -25.73 6.78
CA CYS A 373 -1.86 -25.91 5.41
C CYS A 373 -1.03 -24.68 4.98
N ALA A 374 0.12 -24.93 4.37
CA ALA A 374 0.91 -23.90 3.70
C ALA A 374 0.32 -23.56 2.33
N LYS A 375 0.44 -22.29 1.89
CA LYS A 375 -0.03 -21.85 0.57
C LYS A 375 1.07 -21.98 -0.50
N GLY A 376 0.70 -22.54 -1.65
CA GLY A 376 1.49 -22.48 -2.89
C GLY A 376 1.39 -21.13 -3.60
N ALA A 377 2.08 -21.01 -4.75
CA ALA A 377 2.03 -19.78 -5.52
C ALA A 377 0.62 -19.50 -6.07
N THR A 378 0.21 -18.24 -6.02
CA THR A 378 -1.07 -17.82 -6.56
C THR A 378 -0.98 -17.69 -8.09
N ASN A 379 -1.82 -18.42 -8.80
CA ASN A 379 -1.90 -18.37 -10.26
C ASN A 379 -2.66 -17.12 -10.74
N PRO A 380 -2.64 -16.77 -12.05
CA PRO A 380 -3.29 -15.56 -12.56
C PRO A 380 -4.81 -15.50 -12.39
N ARG A 381 -5.49 -16.60 -12.02
CA ARG A 381 -6.92 -16.63 -11.68
C ARG A 381 -7.18 -16.32 -10.20
N GLY A 382 -6.13 -16.12 -9.40
CA GLY A 382 -6.22 -15.96 -7.95
C GLY A 382 -6.47 -17.27 -7.23
N LEU A 383 -6.08 -18.42 -7.82
CA LEU A 383 -6.20 -19.74 -7.21
C LEU A 383 -4.81 -20.26 -6.85
N TYR A 384 -4.71 -21.08 -5.81
CA TYR A 384 -3.46 -21.69 -5.34
C TYR A 384 -3.73 -23.11 -4.84
N ASP A 385 -2.67 -23.91 -4.74
CA ASP A 385 -2.70 -25.22 -4.08
C ASP A 385 -2.33 -25.07 -2.61
N LEU A 386 -2.83 -25.99 -1.78
CA LEU A 386 -2.53 -26.07 -0.36
C LEU A 386 -1.67 -27.31 -0.06
N TYR A 387 -0.72 -27.13 0.84
CA TYR A 387 0.22 -28.16 1.27
C TYR A 387 -0.02 -28.46 2.76
N PRO A 388 -0.71 -29.57 3.09
CA PRO A 388 -1.02 -29.94 4.47
C PRO A 388 0.23 -30.08 5.37
N ARG A 389 0.15 -29.55 6.60
CA ARG A 389 1.15 -29.75 7.65
C ARG A 389 0.83 -30.98 8.50
N ALA A 390 1.75 -31.33 9.40
CA ALA A 390 1.55 -32.43 10.36
C ALA A 390 0.21 -32.32 11.14
N ALA A 391 -0.21 -31.10 11.50
CA ALA A 391 -1.48 -30.87 12.18
C ALA A 391 -2.69 -31.36 11.37
N TYR A 392 -2.75 -31.14 10.05
CA TYR A 392 -3.82 -31.65 9.19
C TYR A 392 -3.95 -33.18 9.29
N TYR A 393 -2.83 -33.89 9.20
CA TYR A 393 -2.83 -35.35 9.25
C TYR A 393 -3.22 -35.89 10.63
N ALA A 394 -2.75 -35.25 11.70
CA ALA A 394 -3.09 -35.64 13.06
C ALA A 394 -4.57 -35.37 13.39
N LEU A 395 -5.10 -34.23 12.96
CA LEU A 395 -6.51 -33.89 13.16
C LEU A 395 -7.44 -34.75 12.29
N LYS A 396 -7.00 -35.16 11.10
CA LYS A 396 -7.71 -36.16 10.30
C LYS A 396 -7.92 -37.48 11.06
N ASP A 397 -6.93 -37.91 11.84
CA ASP A 397 -7.05 -39.10 12.67
C ASP A 397 -7.92 -38.82 13.92
N ALA A 398 -7.84 -37.61 14.50
CA ALA A 398 -8.70 -37.19 15.60
C ALA A 398 -10.20 -37.19 15.21
N HIS A 399 -10.54 -36.61 14.07
CA HIS A 399 -11.94 -36.43 13.61
C HIS A 399 -12.60 -37.70 13.06
N GLN A 400 -11.91 -38.84 13.03
CA GLN A 400 -12.54 -40.13 12.75
C GLN A 400 -13.46 -40.60 13.88
N LEU A 401 -13.29 -40.04 15.09
CA LEU A 401 -14.13 -40.35 16.24
C LEU A 401 -15.33 -39.40 16.31
N ASN A 402 -16.52 -39.97 16.47
CA ASN A 402 -17.72 -39.25 16.89
C ASN A 402 -17.98 -39.53 18.39
N PRO A 403 -17.92 -38.53 19.28
CA PRO A 403 -18.07 -38.74 20.72
C PRO A 403 -19.46 -39.21 21.15
N TYR A 404 -20.47 -39.10 20.28
CA TYR A 404 -21.85 -39.51 20.58
C TYR A 404 -22.22 -40.90 20.06
N GLU A 405 -21.27 -41.65 19.48
CA GLU A 405 -21.52 -43.02 19.05
C GLU A 405 -21.72 -43.99 20.23
N GLU A 406 -22.55 -45.02 19.99
CA GLU A 406 -22.83 -46.03 21.00
C GLU A 406 -21.55 -46.79 21.39
N GLY A 407 -21.28 -46.87 22.70
CA GLY A 407 -20.09 -47.54 23.24
C GLY A 407 -18.86 -46.63 23.40
N VAL A 408 -18.92 -45.37 22.97
CA VAL A 408 -17.87 -44.38 23.25
C VAL A 408 -18.01 -43.88 24.69
N ASN A 409 -16.95 -44.00 25.47
CA ASN A 409 -16.83 -43.48 26.83
C ASN A 409 -15.49 -42.74 26.98
N LEU A 410 -15.24 -42.15 28.15
CA LEU A 410 -14.01 -41.38 28.40
C LEU A 410 -12.74 -42.17 28.09
N ASP A 411 -12.65 -43.43 28.54
CA ASP A 411 -11.49 -44.29 28.30
C ASP A 411 -11.29 -44.55 26.81
N PHE A 412 -12.36 -44.70 26.03
CA PHE A 412 -12.28 -44.84 24.58
C PHE A 412 -11.69 -43.58 23.94
N VAL A 413 -12.20 -42.39 24.29
CA VAL A 413 -11.69 -41.11 23.76
C VAL A 413 -10.22 -40.93 24.10
N THR A 414 -9.84 -41.11 25.36
CA THR A 414 -8.45 -40.97 25.79
C THR A 414 -7.54 -41.98 25.07
N ASN A 415 -7.98 -43.22 24.84
CA ASN A 415 -7.22 -44.22 24.08
C ASN A 415 -7.12 -43.88 22.59
N HIS A 416 -8.17 -43.34 21.96
CA HIS A 416 -8.17 -42.89 20.58
C HIS A 416 -7.09 -41.83 20.35
N PHE A 417 -7.11 -40.76 21.13
CA PHE A 417 -6.14 -39.67 21.02
C PHE A 417 -4.70 -40.11 21.38
N LYS A 418 -4.54 -41.02 22.34
CA LYS A 418 -3.22 -41.60 22.68
C LYS A 418 -2.60 -42.38 21.51
N ASN A 419 -3.41 -42.94 20.62
CA ASN A 419 -2.94 -43.71 19.47
C ASN A 419 -2.54 -42.82 18.28
N ILE A 420 -2.87 -41.52 18.29
CA ILE A 420 -2.47 -40.58 17.23
C ILE A 420 -0.94 -40.37 17.29
N GLN A 421 -0.23 -40.86 16.29
CA GLN A 421 1.23 -40.74 16.21
C GLN A 421 1.64 -39.45 15.52
N LEU A 422 1.98 -38.42 16.30
CA LEU A 422 2.40 -37.11 15.77
C LEU A 422 3.61 -37.20 14.83
N MET A 423 4.55 -38.12 15.09
CA MET A 423 5.72 -38.29 14.23
C MET A 423 5.36 -38.88 12.87
N ASP A 424 4.36 -39.75 12.79
CA ASP A 424 3.87 -40.27 11.51
C ASP A 424 3.21 -39.15 10.69
N ALA A 425 2.47 -38.25 11.36
CA ALA A 425 1.90 -37.06 10.73
C ALA A 425 2.99 -36.13 10.17
N VAL A 426 4.07 -35.89 10.93
CA VAL A 426 5.25 -35.15 10.46
C VAL A 426 5.90 -35.83 9.25
N LEU A 427 6.04 -37.17 9.28
CA LEU A 427 6.62 -37.92 8.17
C LEU A 427 5.76 -37.84 6.90
N LYS A 428 4.43 -37.87 7.02
CA LYS A 428 3.50 -37.67 5.89
C LYS A 428 3.65 -36.26 5.29
N ALA A 429 3.65 -35.23 6.15
CA ALA A 429 3.78 -33.83 5.72
C ALA A 429 5.12 -33.47 5.07
N ARG A 430 6.18 -34.31 5.23
CA ARG A 430 7.45 -34.09 4.51
C ARG A 430 7.28 -34.14 3.00
N GLY A 431 6.34 -34.92 2.47
CA GLY A 431 6.04 -34.97 1.05
C GLY A 431 5.50 -33.63 0.55
N ASP A 432 4.50 -33.08 1.25
CA ASP A 432 3.90 -31.78 0.94
C ASP A 432 4.91 -30.65 1.09
N LYS A 433 5.71 -30.66 2.17
CA LYS A 433 6.79 -29.70 2.36
C LYS A 433 7.85 -29.79 1.25
N ALA A 434 8.20 -31.00 0.80
CA ALA A 434 9.13 -31.16 -0.32
C ALA A 434 8.55 -30.67 -1.65
N ALA A 435 7.25 -30.85 -1.88
CA ALA A 435 6.55 -30.34 -3.05
C ALA A 435 6.50 -28.80 -3.04
N LEU A 436 6.14 -28.20 -1.90
CA LEU A 436 6.17 -26.75 -1.69
C LEU A 436 7.58 -26.18 -1.91
N ASN A 437 8.62 -26.82 -1.35
CA ASN A 437 10.01 -26.41 -1.56
C ASN A 437 10.48 -26.63 -3.02
N GLY A 438 9.89 -27.58 -3.74
CA GLY A 438 10.14 -27.76 -5.18
C GLY A 438 9.54 -26.64 -6.02
N GLU A 439 8.42 -26.07 -5.56
CA GLU A 439 7.82 -24.86 -6.10
C GLU A 439 8.60 -23.59 -5.69
N GLN A 440 9.10 -23.55 -4.45
CA GLN A 440 9.80 -22.42 -3.83
C GLN A 440 11.28 -22.78 -3.59
N SER A 441 12.17 -22.53 -4.58
CA SER A 441 13.61 -22.79 -4.39
C SER A 441 14.17 -21.95 -3.22
N ASN A 442 14.47 -22.62 -2.10
CA ASN A 442 14.66 -21.98 -0.78
C ASN A 442 15.89 -21.08 -0.61
N LEU A 443 16.99 -21.34 -1.31
CA LEU A 443 18.27 -20.64 -1.07
C LEU A 443 18.62 -19.62 -2.15
N LEU A 444 18.39 -19.98 -3.41
CA LEU A 444 18.63 -19.15 -4.58
C LEU A 444 17.53 -19.44 -5.60
N ARG A 445 16.92 -18.39 -6.14
CA ARG A 445 15.91 -18.50 -7.19
C ARG A 445 16.08 -17.38 -8.22
N ILE A 446 15.61 -17.64 -9.44
CA ILE A 446 15.39 -16.58 -10.40
C ILE A 446 14.17 -15.80 -9.91
N SER A 447 14.37 -14.59 -9.40
CA SER A 447 13.27 -13.73 -8.93
C SER A 447 12.55 -13.05 -10.08
N ASN A 448 13.28 -12.79 -11.17
CA ASN A 448 12.79 -12.06 -12.31
C ASN A 448 13.43 -12.54 -13.62
N LEU A 449 12.63 -12.76 -14.64
CA LEU A 449 13.07 -12.95 -16.02
C LEU A 449 12.14 -12.16 -16.93
N GLN A 450 12.60 -10.99 -17.36
CA GLN A 450 11.87 -10.14 -18.30
C GLN A 450 12.58 -10.04 -19.63
N ALA A 451 11.79 -9.94 -20.69
CA ALA A 451 12.25 -9.56 -22.02
C ALA A 451 11.29 -8.51 -22.58
N LYS A 452 11.82 -7.35 -22.98
CA LYS A 452 11.09 -6.26 -23.61
C LYS A 452 11.56 -6.14 -25.06
N PHE A 453 10.67 -6.52 -25.97
CA PHE A 453 10.86 -6.34 -27.40
C PHE A 453 9.95 -5.22 -27.88
N SER A 454 10.50 -4.25 -28.61
CA SER A 454 9.70 -3.18 -29.21
C SER A 454 10.15 -2.95 -30.64
N THR A 455 9.24 -2.56 -31.51
CA THR A 455 9.55 -2.02 -32.83
C THR A 455 8.91 -0.66 -32.97
N PHE A 456 9.54 0.20 -33.76
CA PHE A 456 9.17 1.61 -33.90
C PHE A 456 9.05 1.93 -35.37
N SER A 457 7.88 2.40 -35.79
CA SER A 457 7.68 3.02 -37.10
C SER A 457 7.40 4.50 -36.89
N THR A 458 8.26 5.37 -37.42
CA THR A 458 8.16 6.83 -37.26
C THR A 458 8.02 7.55 -38.59
N GLY A 459 7.36 8.70 -38.54
CA GLY A 459 7.15 9.57 -39.69
C GLY A 459 6.72 10.96 -39.26
N GLY A 460 6.61 11.87 -40.24
CA GLY A 460 6.14 13.22 -39.99
C GLY A 460 6.41 14.13 -41.18
N SER A 461 6.13 15.42 -41.01
CA SER A 461 6.35 16.44 -42.02
C SER A 461 6.70 17.77 -41.39
N LEU A 462 7.55 18.55 -42.05
CA LEU A 462 8.11 19.83 -41.54
C LEU A 462 8.92 19.62 -40.25
N ILE A 463 9.71 18.55 -40.23
CA ILE A 463 10.53 18.12 -39.08
C ILE A 463 12.01 18.06 -39.43
N THR A 464 12.87 18.15 -38.41
CA THR A 464 14.33 18.00 -38.54
C THR A 464 14.79 16.55 -38.68
N THR A 465 13.95 15.56 -38.35
CA THR A 465 14.32 14.15 -38.45
C THR A 465 14.52 13.74 -39.91
N PRO A 466 15.69 13.18 -40.29
CA PRO A 466 15.97 12.85 -41.69
C PRO A 466 15.33 11.51 -42.10
N ASP A 467 15.20 11.26 -43.41
CA ASP A 467 14.71 9.97 -43.93
C ASP A 467 15.68 8.81 -43.68
N THR A 468 16.99 9.10 -43.59
CA THR A 468 18.07 8.13 -43.35
C THR A 468 19.09 8.70 -42.38
N PRO A 469 19.83 7.87 -41.62
CA PRO A 469 20.86 8.35 -40.69
C PRO A 469 21.90 9.21 -41.39
N ASP A 470 22.21 10.36 -40.79
CA ASP A 470 23.32 11.20 -41.20
C ASP A 470 24.63 10.64 -40.61
N PRO A 471 25.59 10.18 -41.43
CA PRO A 471 26.87 9.68 -40.93
C PRO A 471 27.74 10.77 -40.30
N ASP A 472 27.51 12.04 -40.64
CA ASP A 472 28.27 13.19 -40.13
C ASP A 472 27.70 13.73 -38.80
N ASP A 473 26.50 13.27 -38.40
CA ASP A 473 25.86 13.58 -37.12
C ASP A 473 25.26 12.32 -36.45
N PRO A 474 26.12 11.39 -35.98
CA PRO A 474 25.67 10.10 -35.42
C PRO A 474 24.96 10.21 -34.07
N ASN A 475 25.00 11.39 -33.44
CA ASN A 475 24.50 11.64 -32.08
C ASN A 475 23.17 12.42 -32.05
N THR A 476 22.59 12.73 -33.21
CA THR A 476 21.24 13.31 -33.30
C THR A 476 20.15 12.25 -33.20
N PHE A 477 19.11 12.53 -32.40
CA PHE A 477 17.95 11.65 -32.21
C PHE A 477 16.64 12.45 -32.31
N PRO A 478 15.59 11.91 -32.94
CA PRO A 478 15.57 10.67 -33.72
C PRO A 478 16.48 10.76 -34.96
N ASN A 479 17.23 9.70 -35.24
CA ASN A 479 18.26 9.74 -36.29
C ASN A 479 17.74 9.41 -37.70
N GLN A 480 16.54 8.85 -37.83
CA GLN A 480 15.92 8.49 -39.10
C GLN A 480 14.39 8.38 -38.97
N LEU A 481 13.66 8.51 -40.07
CA LEU A 481 12.27 8.05 -40.22
C LEU A 481 12.21 6.57 -40.61
N GLY A 482 11.03 5.97 -40.52
CA GLY A 482 10.82 4.57 -40.89
C GLY A 482 10.96 3.61 -39.71
N PHE A 483 11.58 2.45 -39.92
CA PHE A 483 11.55 1.32 -38.98
C PHE A 483 12.84 1.15 -38.17
N ASP A 484 12.70 0.84 -36.87
CA ASP A 484 13.77 0.34 -36.01
C ASP A 484 13.19 -0.58 -34.91
N HIS A 485 14.04 -1.17 -34.06
CA HIS A 485 13.64 -2.10 -33.01
C HIS A 485 14.51 -1.99 -31.76
N MET A 486 14.00 -2.46 -30.62
CA MET A 486 14.69 -2.47 -29.33
C MET A 486 14.56 -3.84 -28.67
N GLN A 487 15.63 -4.25 -27.98
CA GLN A 487 15.69 -5.50 -27.23
C GLN A 487 16.32 -5.24 -25.86
N SER A 488 15.60 -5.53 -24.78
CA SER A 488 16.07 -5.33 -23.41
C SER A 488 15.64 -6.52 -22.55
N TYR A 489 16.56 -7.08 -21.77
CA TYR A 489 16.32 -8.25 -20.92
C TYR A 489 16.66 -7.91 -19.47
N PHE A 490 15.91 -8.47 -18.52
CA PHE A 490 16.18 -8.30 -17.09
C PHE A 490 16.19 -9.66 -16.40
N ILE A 491 17.23 -9.92 -15.62
CA ILE A 491 17.47 -11.19 -14.95
C ILE A 491 17.73 -10.90 -13.47
N GLY A 492 16.75 -11.23 -12.63
CA GLY A 492 16.81 -11.15 -11.18
C GLY A 492 17.22 -12.48 -10.57
N VAL A 493 18.17 -12.44 -9.65
CA VAL A 493 18.53 -13.54 -8.78
C VAL A 493 18.29 -13.10 -7.34
N GLU A 494 17.47 -13.85 -6.63
CA GLU A 494 17.22 -13.66 -5.21
C GLU A 494 17.81 -14.82 -4.41
N GLY A 495 18.42 -14.50 -3.26
CA GLY A 495 18.86 -15.46 -2.28
C GLY A 495 18.28 -15.20 -0.89
N ASN A 496 17.94 -16.27 -0.19
CA ASN A 496 17.43 -16.26 1.18
C ASN A 496 18.31 -17.15 2.06
N PRO A 497 19.52 -16.69 2.45
CA PRO A 497 20.49 -17.51 3.18
C PRO A 497 20.00 -17.90 4.59
N ALA A 498 19.06 -17.15 5.16
CA ALA A 498 18.40 -17.45 6.43
C ALA A 498 16.93 -16.94 6.38
N PRO A 499 16.01 -17.48 7.20
CA PRO A 499 14.60 -17.07 7.20
C PRO A 499 14.35 -15.58 7.48
N ASN A 500 15.34 -14.89 8.05
CA ASN A 500 15.28 -13.47 8.38
C ASN A 500 16.18 -12.60 7.48
N MET A 501 16.68 -13.12 6.35
CA MET A 501 17.49 -12.35 5.42
C MET A 501 17.13 -12.67 3.97
N ARG A 502 16.88 -11.62 3.19
CA ARG A 502 16.60 -11.68 1.74
C ARG A 502 17.56 -10.73 1.02
N ALA A 503 18.06 -11.14 -0.14
CA ALA A 503 18.83 -10.26 -1.02
C ALA A 503 18.50 -10.56 -2.48
N GLU A 504 18.33 -9.51 -3.28
CA GLU A 504 18.02 -9.59 -4.70
C GLU A 504 18.92 -8.67 -5.52
N VAL A 505 19.39 -9.17 -6.66
CA VAL A 505 20.10 -8.37 -7.67
C VAL A 505 19.46 -8.63 -9.03
N ASN A 506 19.09 -7.56 -9.73
CA ASN A 506 18.51 -7.61 -11.06
C ASN A 506 19.48 -6.99 -12.07
N MET A 507 19.87 -7.77 -13.07
CA MET A 507 20.76 -7.35 -14.14
C MET A 507 19.96 -7.02 -15.38
N ASN A 508 20.25 -5.88 -16.02
CA ASN A 508 19.77 -5.57 -17.36
C ASN A 508 20.81 -5.98 -18.40
N VAL A 509 20.34 -6.61 -19.47
CA VAL A 509 21.13 -6.96 -20.66
C VAL A 509 20.45 -6.32 -21.87
N VAL A 510 21.19 -5.52 -22.64
CA VAL A 510 20.64 -4.76 -23.78
C VAL A 510 21.11 -5.36 -25.09
N GLY A 511 20.17 -5.63 -26.01
CA GLY A 511 20.43 -5.98 -27.40
C GLY A 511 20.46 -4.72 -28.28
N ASN A 512 19.69 -4.67 -29.37
CA ASN A 512 19.60 -3.45 -30.18
C ASN A 512 18.94 -2.30 -29.38
N VAL A 513 19.44 -1.08 -29.56
CA VAL A 513 18.85 0.15 -29.00
C VAL A 513 18.29 0.97 -30.16
N ALA A 514 16.97 1.17 -30.15
CA ALA A 514 16.31 1.96 -31.20
C ALA A 514 16.78 3.42 -31.18
N ARG A 515 16.97 4.02 -32.36
CA ARG A 515 17.46 5.41 -32.51
C ARG A 515 16.46 6.33 -33.20
N ASN A 516 15.41 5.78 -33.78
CA ASN A 516 14.30 6.51 -34.37
C ASN A 516 13.09 6.87 -33.46
N PRO A 517 12.97 6.48 -32.16
CA PRO A 517 11.81 6.87 -31.35
C PRO A 517 11.68 8.39 -31.17
N ILE A 518 10.46 8.95 -31.26
CA ILE A 518 10.20 10.40 -31.11
C ILE A 518 10.26 10.89 -29.65
N ASN A 519 10.24 9.94 -28.70
CA ASN A 519 10.58 10.16 -27.31
C ASN A 519 12.00 9.68 -27.11
N GLU A 520 12.97 10.57 -27.29
CA GLU A 520 14.35 10.15 -27.44
C GLU A 520 15.04 9.70 -26.14
N ILE A 521 14.44 9.94 -24.97
CA ILE A 521 15.02 9.63 -23.64
C ILE A 521 14.31 8.44 -22.98
N PHE A 522 15.05 7.34 -22.79
CA PHE A 522 14.62 6.11 -22.11
C PHE A 522 15.85 5.34 -21.58
N TYR A 523 15.63 4.32 -20.74
CA TYR A 523 16.69 3.65 -19.98
C TYR A 523 17.80 3.04 -20.85
N GLU A 524 17.45 2.32 -21.92
CA GLU A 524 18.38 1.63 -22.82
C GLU A 524 19.33 2.58 -23.59
N ASN A 525 19.08 3.90 -23.57
CA ASN A 525 19.97 4.90 -24.16
C ASN A 525 21.39 4.84 -23.62
N ASN A 526 21.56 4.34 -22.40
CA ASN A 526 22.86 4.16 -21.77
C ASN A 526 23.79 3.17 -22.51
N SER A 527 23.24 2.41 -23.47
CA SER A 527 23.92 1.42 -24.30
C SER A 527 24.01 1.84 -25.78
N ARG A 528 23.72 3.11 -26.09
CA ARG A 528 24.01 3.67 -27.43
C ARG A 528 25.53 3.78 -27.63
N PRO A 529 26.02 3.69 -28.87
CA PRO A 529 27.43 3.94 -29.13
C PRO A 529 27.87 5.33 -28.71
N ILE A 530 29.11 5.45 -28.29
CA ILE A 530 29.74 6.73 -27.96
C ILE A 530 31.03 6.90 -28.75
N ASP A 531 31.33 8.14 -29.12
CA ASP A 531 32.61 8.51 -29.69
C ASP A 531 33.62 8.74 -28.55
N VAL A 532 34.73 8.01 -28.57
CA VAL A 532 35.83 8.18 -27.61
C VAL A 532 37.03 8.74 -28.35
N SER A 533 37.41 9.97 -28.02
CA SER A 533 38.63 10.57 -28.54
C SER A 533 39.85 9.88 -27.95
N THR A 534 40.73 9.37 -28.82
CA THR A 534 42.00 8.75 -28.45
C THR A 534 43.16 9.51 -29.09
N ASP A 535 44.39 9.26 -28.63
CA ASP A 535 45.62 9.82 -29.22
C ASP A 535 45.82 9.42 -30.71
N GLN A 536 45.01 8.48 -31.23
CA GLN A 536 45.02 8.02 -32.63
C GLN A 536 43.78 8.46 -33.43
N GLY A 537 42.92 9.31 -32.86
CA GLY A 537 41.66 9.77 -33.44
C GLY A 537 40.42 9.29 -32.66
N ASP A 538 39.25 9.71 -33.10
CA ASP A 538 37.98 9.31 -32.48
C ASP A 538 37.63 7.86 -32.84
N VAL A 539 37.33 7.05 -31.84
CA VAL A 539 36.93 5.65 -31.98
C VAL A 539 35.50 5.48 -31.48
N ILE A 540 34.62 4.97 -32.35
CA ILE A 540 33.25 4.61 -31.98
C ILE A 540 33.28 3.33 -31.14
N VAL A 541 32.86 3.42 -29.88
CA VAL A 541 32.61 2.24 -29.04
C VAL A 541 31.14 1.85 -29.20
N SER A 542 30.90 0.77 -29.95
CA SER A 542 29.54 0.32 -30.33
C SER A 542 28.77 -0.38 -29.22
N ASP A 543 29.47 -0.99 -28.26
CA ASP A 543 28.90 -1.88 -27.24
C ASP A 543 29.25 -1.40 -25.83
N VAL A 544 28.69 -0.26 -25.48
CA VAL A 544 28.80 0.34 -24.15
C VAL A 544 27.70 -0.23 -23.27
N ASN A 545 28.00 -0.53 -21.99
CA ASN A 545 26.98 -0.76 -20.95
C ASN A 545 25.95 -1.87 -21.23
N ARG A 546 26.25 -2.82 -22.14
CA ARG A 546 25.34 -3.90 -22.56
C ARG A 546 24.88 -4.81 -21.42
N ILE A 547 25.62 -4.90 -20.33
CA ILE A 547 25.26 -5.63 -19.11
C ILE A 547 25.48 -4.70 -17.92
N ARG A 548 24.43 -4.46 -17.13
CA ARG A 548 24.49 -3.59 -15.94
C ARG A 548 23.61 -4.10 -14.83
N VAL A 549 23.95 -3.78 -13.58
CA VAL A 549 23.00 -3.90 -12.47
C VAL A 549 21.91 -2.85 -12.67
N TYR A 550 20.68 -3.30 -12.81
CA TYR A 550 19.49 -2.46 -12.97
C TYR A 550 19.01 -1.95 -11.61
N GLN A 551 18.83 -2.86 -10.66
CA GLN A 551 18.45 -2.57 -9.27
C GLN A 551 18.95 -3.70 -8.36
N ALA A 552 19.08 -3.40 -7.08
CA ALA A 552 19.40 -4.38 -6.05
C ALA A 552 18.80 -3.97 -4.71
N GLU A 553 18.41 -4.94 -3.90
CA GLU A 553 17.91 -4.72 -2.55
C GLU A 553 18.31 -5.85 -1.61
N PHE A 554 18.40 -5.56 -0.33
CA PHE A 554 18.50 -6.59 0.69
C PHE A 554 17.79 -6.16 1.97
N GLU A 555 17.26 -7.14 2.68
CA GLU A 555 16.62 -6.97 3.97
C GLU A 555 17.19 -7.98 4.96
N TRP A 556 17.48 -7.53 6.16
CA TRP A 556 17.91 -8.38 7.27
C TRP A 556 17.16 -7.98 8.54
N ASN A 557 16.24 -8.85 8.95
CA ASN A 557 15.45 -8.71 10.16
C ASN A 557 16.17 -9.41 11.33
N ALA A 558 17.01 -8.68 12.05
CA ALA A 558 17.67 -9.17 13.24
C ALA A 558 16.82 -8.91 14.49
N LYS A 559 17.20 -9.56 15.60
CA LYS A 559 16.54 -9.36 16.89
C LYS A 559 16.69 -7.90 17.38
N GLU A 560 17.83 -7.28 17.10
CA GLU A 560 18.17 -5.94 17.56
C GLU A 560 17.87 -4.84 16.53
N PHE A 561 17.64 -5.19 15.26
CA PHE A 561 17.42 -4.20 14.20
C PHE A 561 16.74 -4.79 12.96
N ASP A 562 16.09 -3.96 12.15
CA ASP A 562 15.83 -4.22 10.73
C ASP A 562 16.81 -3.40 9.88
N LEU A 563 17.51 -4.06 8.96
CA LEU A 563 18.43 -3.41 8.02
C LEU A 563 17.88 -3.59 6.60
N LYS A 564 17.74 -2.48 5.88
CA LYS A 564 17.32 -2.44 4.48
C LYS A 564 18.38 -1.76 3.66
N GLY A 565 18.85 -2.38 2.59
CA GLY A 565 19.70 -1.75 1.59
C GLY A 565 19.01 -1.68 0.25
N PHE A 566 19.22 -0.59 -0.48
CA PHE A 566 18.55 -0.34 -1.75
C PHE A 566 19.51 0.30 -2.76
N TYR A 567 19.37 -0.11 -4.03
CA TYR A 567 19.99 0.49 -5.20
C TYR A 567 18.95 0.53 -6.33
N ARG A 568 18.58 1.74 -6.76
CA ARG A 568 17.49 1.97 -7.73
C ARG A 568 16.15 1.32 -7.32
N THR A 569 15.97 1.07 -6.02
CA THR A 569 14.70 0.68 -5.37
C THR A 569 14.27 1.81 -4.45
N GLY A 570 13.00 2.21 -4.50
CA GLY A 570 12.47 3.30 -3.69
C GLY A 570 12.30 2.94 -2.22
N HIS A 571 12.30 3.97 -1.36
CA HIS A 571 11.98 3.88 0.06
C HIS A 571 10.96 4.96 0.45
N TYR A 572 10.29 4.77 1.58
CA TYR A 572 9.30 5.72 2.08
C TYR A 572 9.92 6.84 2.92
N HIS A 573 9.14 7.87 3.23
CA HIS A 573 9.58 9.04 3.98
C HIS A 573 9.41 8.87 5.51
N TRP A 574 10.09 9.69 6.31
CA TRP A 574 9.92 9.69 7.78
C TRP A 574 8.87 10.67 8.33
N GLY A 575 8.10 11.35 7.46
CA GLY A 575 7.06 12.32 7.86
C GLY A 575 6.07 11.82 8.92
N TYR A 576 5.47 10.63 8.75
CA TYR A 576 4.56 10.03 9.74
C TYR A 576 5.28 9.54 11.01
N GLU A 577 6.61 9.54 11.01
CA GLU A 577 7.46 9.15 12.14
C GLU A 577 8.03 10.39 12.89
N GLY A 578 7.46 11.57 12.64
CA GLY A 578 7.81 12.82 13.33
C GLY A 578 8.90 13.65 12.66
N ASP A 579 9.26 13.36 11.41
CA ASP A 579 10.11 14.23 10.58
C ASP A 579 9.34 15.48 10.11
N PHE A 580 9.09 16.41 11.02
CA PHE A 580 8.26 17.60 10.77
C PHE A 580 8.85 18.59 9.75
N PHE A 581 10.15 18.45 9.48
CA PHE A 581 10.89 19.28 8.52
C PHE A 581 11.23 18.55 7.22
N GLY A 582 10.82 17.28 7.05
CA GLY A 582 10.98 16.53 5.80
C GLY A 582 12.43 16.29 5.39
N LEU A 583 13.32 16.01 6.34
CA LEU A 583 14.75 15.74 6.06
C LEU A 583 14.98 14.42 5.32
N TYR A 584 14.11 13.42 5.50
CA TYR A 584 14.17 12.14 4.79
C TYR A 584 12.93 11.94 3.91
N PRO A 585 13.00 12.35 2.62
CA PRO A 585 11.90 12.29 1.68
C PRO A 585 11.70 10.89 1.09
N GLU A 586 10.51 10.62 0.55
CA GLU A 586 10.22 9.43 -0.24
C GLU A 586 11.05 9.42 -1.53
N ALA A 587 11.50 8.23 -1.95
CA ALA A 587 12.34 8.01 -3.12
C ALA A 587 11.68 7.13 -4.20
N ASN A 588 10.34 7.16 -4.29
CA ASN A 588 9.57 6.45 -5.32
C ASN A 588 9.37 7.34 -6.57
N TYR A 589 10.32 7.28 -7.52
CA TYR A 589 10.32 8.14 -8.72
C TYR A 589 9.55 7.60 -9.92
N GLY A 590 9.07 6.35 -9.86
CA GLY A 590 8.39 5.70 -10.99
C GLY A 590 9.22 5.72 -12.27
N PRO A 591 8.62 5.94 -13.46
CA PRO A 591 9.33 5.95 -14.74
C PRO A 591 10.46 6.98 -14.86
N ASN A 592 10.47 8.04 -14.02
CA ASN A 592 11.49 9.09 -14.11
C ASN A 592 12.90 8.56 -13.80
N LEU A 593 13.02 7.54 -12.94
CA LEU A 593 14.30 6.92 -12.64
C LEU A 593 14.92 6.22 -13.87
N ASP A 594 14.07 5.69 -14.75
CA ASP A 594 14.47 5.07 -16.02
C ASP A 594 14.70 6.12 -17.11
N ILE A 595 13.80 7.11 -17.27
CA ILE A 595 13.92 8.19 -18.25
C ILE A 595 15.26 8.91 -18.07
N TYR A 596 15.58 9.34 -16.85
CA TYR A 596 16.79 10.12 -16.61
C TYR A 596 17.98 9.28 -16.17
N ASN A 597 17.84 7.95 -16.13
CA ASN A 597 18.85 7.03 -15.59
C ASN A 597 19.32 7.49 -14.18
N GLY A 598 18.37 7.91 -13.33
CA GLY A 598 18.65 8.41 -11.99
C GLY A 598 19.19 7.34 -11.05
N GLU A 599 19.93 7.72 -10.03
CA GLU A 599 20.50 6.76 -9.07
C GLU A 599 19.97 7.08 -7.67
N ILE A 600 19.64 6.03 -6.93
CA ILE A 600 19.39 6.05 -5.49
C ILE A 600 20.11 4.85 -4.90
N LEU A 601 20.83 5.07 -3.80
CA LEU A 601 21.72 4.08 -3.20
C LEU A 601 21.95 4.42 -1.73
N GLY A 602 21.63 3.46 -0.86
CA GLY A 602 21.92 3.57 0.57
C GLY A 602 21.36 2.42 1.39
N MET A 603 21.37 2.62 2.70
CA MET A 603 20.80 1.70 3.67
C MET A 603 20.02 2.45 4.76
N GLU A 604 18.99 1.81 5.28
CA GLU A 604 18.22 2.21 6.45
C GLU A 604 18.32 1.14 7.53
N ILE A 605 18.52 1.54 8.78
CA ILE A 605 18.56 0.67 9.95
C ILE A 605 17.50 1.15 10.94
N ASP A 606 16.60 0.27 11.35
CA ASP A 606 15.57 0.50 12.37
C ASP A 606 15.89 -0.32 13.63
N GLY A 607 16.11 0.34 14.78
CA GLY A 607 16.47 -0.32 16.02
C GLY A 607 15.29 -0.98 16.73
N LYS A 608 15.49 -2.21 17.23
CA LYS A 608 14.52 -2.98 18.02
C LYS A 608 14.93 -3.08 19.49
N GLY A 609 13.99 -3.52 20.33
CA GLY A 609 14.24 -3.76 21.76
C GLY A 609 14.80 -2.52 22.48
N PRO A 610 16.00 -2.59 23.09
CA PRO A 610 16.63 -1.44 23.75
C PRO A 610 16.90 -0.22 22.85
N LEU A 611 16.96 -0.43 21.53
CA LEU A 611 17.19 0.62 20.53
C LEU A 611 15.89 1.14 19.90
N LYS A 612 14.71 0.68 20.36
CA LYS A 612 13.41 1.08 19.81
C LYS A 612 13.29 2.61 19.73
N GLY A 613 12.93 3.10 18.55
CA GLY A 613 12.79 4.52 18.24
C GLY A 613 14.03 5.16 17.61
N LEU A 614 15.20 4.49 17.61
CA LEU A 614 16.39 4.92 16.88
C LEU A 614 16.37 4.37 15.46
N LYS A 615 16.45 5.26 14.46
CA LYS A 615 16.71 4.90 13.06
C LYS A 615 17.92 5.61 12.50
N ALA A 616 18.59 5.00 11.53
CA ALA A 616 19.67 5.62 10.77
C ALA A 616 19.48 5.37 9.27
N ALA A 617 19.74 6.37 8.44
CA ALA A 617 19.80 6.23 6.99
C ALA A 617 21.14 6.76 6.50
N ILE A 618 21.88 5.96 5.73
CA ILE A 618 23.25 6.28 5.30
C ILE A 618 23.43 5.85 3.86
N GLY A 619 23.93 6.74 3.00
CA GLY A 619 24.18 6.37 1.62
C GLY A 619 24.83 7.47 0.79
N PRO A 620 25.45 7.11 -0.34
CA PRO A 620 25.98 8.07 -1.29
C PRO A 620 24.88 8.90 -1.98
N GLN A 621 23.66 8.38 -2.10
CA GLN A 621 22.54 9.11 -2.68
C GLN A 621 21.22 8.51 -2.18
N LEU A 622 20.81 8.86 -0.95
CA LEU A 622 19.60 8.30 -0.32
C LEU A 622 18.34 8.56 -1.17
N TRP A 623 18.20 9.77 -1.71
CA TRP A 623 17.18 10.14 -2.70
C TRP A 623 17.83 10.76 -3.94
N TRP A 624 17.12 10.81 -5.06
CA TRP A 624 17.71 11.29 -6.32
C TRP A 624 18.08 12.78 -6.20
N GLY A 625 19.36 13.09 -6.46
CA GLY A 625 19.93 14.43 -6.23
C GLY A 625 20.41 14.71 -4.80
N ALA A 626 20.40 13.73 -3.88
CA ALA A 626 21.01 13.87 -2.55
C ALA A 626 22.55 13.96 -2.63
N ASN A 627 23.15 14.71 -1.71
CA ASN A 627 24.57 14.55 -1.40
C ASN A 627 24.81 13.21 -0.68
N PRO A 628 26.03 12.66 -0.71
CA PRO A 628 26.42 11.58 0.19
C PRO A 628 26.19 12.01 1.64
N THR A 629 25.33 11.30 2.36
CA THR A 629 24.81 11.80 3.64
C THR A 629 24.47 10.69 4.64
N MET A 630 24.35 11.09 5.89
CA MET A 630 23.84 10.27 6.99
C MET A 630 22.78 11.02 7.78
N LEU A 631 21.72 10.31 8.18
CA LEU A 631 20.66 10.80 9.04
C LEU A 631 20.48 9.85 10.22
N PHE A 632 20.23 10.42 11.40
CA PHE A 632 19.88 9.70 12.60
C PHE A 632 18.61 10.29 13.17
N LYS A 633 17.59 9.46 13.38
CA LYS A 633 16.32 9.83 13.99
C LYS A 633 16.17 9.11 15.32
N TYR A 634 15.73 9.82 16.35
CA TYR A 634 15.30 9.22 17.60
C TYR A 634 13.92 9.74 18.00
N LYS A 635 12.92 8.84 18.04
CA LYS A 635 11.56 9.14 18.52
C LYS A 635 11.33 8.47 19.87
N LYS A 636 10.78 9.21 20.83
CA LYS A 636 10.41 8.68 22.13
C LYS A 636 9.13 9.32 22.66
N HIS A 637 8.25 8.48 23.20
CA HIS A 637 7.09 8.91 23.96
C HIS A 637 7.51 9.26 25.41
N ILE A 638 7.34 10.52 25.82
CA ILE A 638 7.71 11.03 27.15
C ILE A 638 6.46 11.65 27.80
N GLY A 639 5.84 10.90 28.72
CA GLY A 639 4.65 11.36 29.44
C GLY A 639 3.40 11.39 28.56
N LYS A 640 3.10 12.54 27.95
CA LYS A 640 1.99 12.73 27.00
C LYS A 640 2.46 13.39 25.70
N PHE A 641 3.75 13.32 25.43
CA PHE A 641 4.39 14.00 24.32
C PHE A 641 5.17 12.98 23.51
N ASP A 642 5.06 13.07 22.20
CA ASP A 642 5.98 12.41 21.29
C ASP A 642 7.07 13.38 20.91
N VAL A 643 8.32 13.00 21.16
CA VAL A 643 9.49 13.84 20.91
C VAL A 643 10.36 13.14 19.87
N THR A 644 10.58 13.81 18.75
CA THR A 644 11.41 13.31 17.65
C THR A 644 12.57 14.26 17.41
N GLY A 645 13.80 13.76 17.49
CA GLY A 645 15.00 14.47 17.07
C GLY A 645 15.59 13.84 15.82
N ILE A 646 16.01 14.67 14.85
CA ILE A 646 16.73 14.18 13.65
C ILE A 646 18.00 15.00 13.46
N TYR A 647 19.12 14.31 13.29
CA TYR A 647 20.39 14.89 12.90
C TYR A 647 20.79 14.39 11.52
N HIS A 648 21.11 15.30 10.62
CA HIS A 648 21.49 15.04 9.23
C HIS A 648 22.85 15.70 8.96
N ARG A 649 23.75 14.99 8.29
CA ARG A 649 25.03 15.56 7.89
C ARG A 649 25.54 14.93 6.59
N ASP A 650 25.87 15.79 5.63
CA ASP A 650 26.56 15.40 4.41
C ASP A 650 28.03 15.04 4.72
N PHE A 651 28.56 14.02 4.03
CA PHE A 651 29.94 13.53 4.23
C PHE A 651 30.97 14.52 3.68
N GLU A 652 30.77 14.99 2.46
CA GLU A 652 31.62 16.00 1.84
C GLU A 652 31.06 17.39 2.17
N THR A 653 31.83 18.18 2.91
CA THR A 653 31.40 19.51 3.39
C THR A 653 32.25 20.63 2.83
N ASN A 654 33.24 20.34 1.97
CA ASN A 654 34.03 21.37 1.34
C ASN A 654 33.27 21.97 0.15
N LEU A 655 33.17 23.29 0.13
CA LEU A 655 32.70 24.04 -1.03
C LEU A 655 33.91 24.47 -1.85
N VAL A 656 34.04 23.91 -3.06
CA VAL A 656 35.11 24.25 -4.00
C VAL A 656 34.52 25.13 -5.10
N PHE A 657 35.18 26.26 -5.36
CA PHE A 657 34.77 27.23 -6.37
C PHE A 657 35.87 27.40 -7.42
N ASP A 658 35.48 27.65 -8.67
CA ASP A 658 36.42 28.02 -9.73
C ASP A 658 36.87 29.50 -9.62
N GLU A 659 37.71 29.94 -10.55
CA GLU A 659 38.22 31.32 -10.59
C GLU A 659 37.12 32.38 -10.77
N ASN A 660 35.94 31.98 -11.23
CA ASN A 660 34.77 32.84 -11.43
C ASN A 660 33.80 32.78 -10.23
N GLY A 661 34.14 32.04 -9.16
CA GLY A 661 33.30 31.88 -7.97
C GLY A 661 32.15 30.88 -8.15
N ARG A 662 32.14 30.08 -9.22
CA ARG A 662 31.12 29.06 -9.49
C ARG A 662 31.50 27.75 -8.80
N ARG A 663 30.52 27.10 -8.17
CA ARG A 663 30.74 25.81 -7.49
C ARG A 663 31.18 24.74 -8.49
N VAL A 664 32.30 24.08 -8.17
CA VAL A 664 32.81 22.93 -8.92
C VAL A 664 32.05 21.70 -8.48
N LEU A 665 31.41 21.02 -9.43
CA LEU A 665 30.75 19.73 -9.21
C LEU A 665 31.65 18.61 -9.74
N ASP A 666 31.82 17.55 -8.96
CA ASP A 666 32.52 16.37 -9.44
C ASP A 666 31.63 15.51 -10.36
N ALA A 667 32.25 14.57 -11.07
CA ALA A 667 31.55 13.68 -12.00
C ALA A 667 30.48 12.80 -11.31
N ASN A 668 30.63 12.48 -10.01
CA ASN A 668 29.65 11.69 -9.26
C ASN A 668 28.41 12.52 -8.93
N GLN A 669 28.57 13.80 -8.62
CA GLN A 669 27.49 14.74 -8.30
C GLN A 669 26.60 15.03 -9.51
N VAL A 670 27.15 15.06 -10.72
CA VAL A 670 26.38 15.30 -11.96
C VAL A 670 25.95 14.01 -12.69
N ARG A 671 26.44 12.84 -12.26
CA ARG A 671 26.18 11.54 -12.91
C ARG A 671 24.70 11.23 -13.11
N SER A 672 23.86 11.70 -12.18
CA SER A 672 22.43 11.43 -12.14
C SER A 672 21.56 12.47 -12.86
N GLY A 673 22.16 13.46 -13.55
CA GLY A 673 21.42 14.48 -14.32
C GLY A 673 20.69 15.52 -13.47
N VAL A 674 20.99 15.60 -12.17
CA VAL A 674 20.43 16.57 -11.22
C VAL A 674 21.57 17.26 -10.49
N ILE A 675 21.43 18.56 -10.23
CA ILE A 675 22.40 19.32 -9.45
C ILE A 675 22.04 19.23 -7.97
N PRO A 676 22.88 18.60 -7.12
CA PRO A 676 22.61 18.55 -5.69
C PRO A 676 22.72 19.94 -5.07
N PHE A 677 21.90 20.21 -4.07
CA PHE A 677 22.05 21.41 -3.24
C PHE A 677 23.43 21.45 -2.55
N TRP A 678 23.81 22.63 -2.06
CA TRP A 678 25.07 22.79 -1.35
C TRP A 678 25.10 21.86 -0.13
N PRO A 679 26.26 21.22 0.17
CA PRO A 679 26.39 20.40 1.36
C PRO A 679 25.90 21.10 2.62
N THR A 680 25.29 20.35 3.53
CA THR A 680 24.74 20.92 4.76
C THR A 680 24.71 19.95 5.94
N GLU A 681 24.72 20.53 7.13
CA GLU A 681 24.49 19.87 8.42
C GLU A 681 23.25 20.46 9.06
N ARG A 682 22.33 19.59 9.51
CA ARG A 682 21.01 19.96 10.00
C ARG A 682 20.66 19.20 11.27
N ALA A 683 19.99 19.87 12.20
CA ALA A 683 19.43 19.26 13.40
C ALA A 683 18.01 19.76 13.60
N THR A 684 17.08 18.85 13.90
CA THR A 684 15.68 19.17 14.15
C THR A 684 15.21 18.54 15.45
N LEU A 685 14.26 19.22 16.08
CA LEU A 685 13.51 18.70 17.22
C LEU A 685 12.04 19.03 17.00
N ALA A 686 11.18 18.01 17.05
CA ALA A 686 9.73 18.14 16.98
C ALA A 686 9.10 17.55 18.24
N ILE A 687 8.07 18.23 18.74
CA ILE A 687 7.29 17.82 19.91
C ILE A 687 5.83 17.82 19.48
N GLU A 688 5.16 16.70 19.68
CA GLU A 688 3.76 16.48 19.37
C GLU A 688 2.98 16.13 20.64
N ARG A 689 1.73 16.61 20.71
CA ARG A 689 0.79 16.27 21.77
C ARG A 689 -0.65 16.41 21.33
N GLU A 690 -1.45 15.42 21.73
CA GLU A 690 -2.90 15.43 21.56
C GLU A 690 -3.64 15.88 22.83
N PHE A 691 -4.73 16.62 22.64
CA PHE A 691 -5.67 17.12 23.63
C PHE A 691 -7.10 16.80 23.19
N GLY A 692 -7.50 15.54 23.35
CA GLY A 692 -8.79 15.07 22.84
C GLY A 692 -8.80 15.16 21.33
N LYS A 693 -9.63 16.07 20.77
CA LYS A 693 -9.74 16.30 19.32
C LYS A 693 -8.67 17.23 18.74
N PHE A 694 -7.82 17.83 19.57
CA PHE A 694 -6.81 18.79 19.12
C PHE A 694 -5.42 18.18 19.10
N GLY A 695 -4.72 18.24 17.98
CA GLY A 695 -3.28 17.94 17.89
C GLY A 695 -2.46 19.23 17.87
N VAL A 696 -1.32 19.23 18.57
CA VAL A 696 -0.35 20.33 18.58
C VAL A 696 1.03 19.76 18.26
N MET A 697 1.65 20.27 17.20
CA MET A 697 3.02 19.93 16.83
C MET A 697 3.86 21.20 16.75
N LEU A 698 4.98 21.22 17.44
CA LEU A 698 5.93 22.34 17.47
C LEU A 698 7.32 21.80 17.14
N GLY A 699 8.06 22.48 16.28
CA GLY A 699 9.42 22.08 15.96
C GLY A 699 10.35 23.23 15.67
N GLY A 700 11.64 22.97 15.87
CA GLY A 700 12.75 23.85 15.48
C GLY A 700 13.74 23.11 14.60
N ILE A 701 14.35 23.84 13.67
CA ILE A 701 15.45 23.40 12.83
C ILE A 701 16.66 24.32 13.01
N TRP A 702 17.84 23.73 12.96
CA TRP A 702 19.11 24.40 12.76
C TRP A 702 19.77 23.82 11.52
N ALA A 703 20.31 24.67 10.63
CA ALA A 703 21.06 24.27 9.45
C ALA A 703 22.07 25.36 9.08
N GLY A 704 23.38 25.08 9.06
CA GLY A 704 24.33 26.18 8.86
C GLY A 704 25.78 25.86 8.57
N SER A 705 26.23 24.63 8.82
CA SER A 705 27.57 24.20 8.45
C SER A 705 27.51 23.46 7.10
N PRO A 706 28.38 23.73 6.12
CA PRO A 706 29.43 24.76 6.01
C PRO A 706 28.92 26.12 5.48
N LEU A 707 27.60 26.31 5.34
CA LEU A 707 27.02 27.48 4.65
C LEU A 707 27.33 28.83 5.33
N ASN A 708 27.61 28.86 6.63
CA ASN A 708 28.00 30.07 7.35
C ASN A 708 29.22 30.77 6.73
N GLY A 709 29.09 32.07 6.49
CA GLY A 709 30.13 32.89 5.90
C GLY A 709 30.23 32.81 4.37
N THR A 710 29.48 31.92 3.71
CA THR A 710 29.34 31.93 2.25
C THR A 710 28.60 33.19 1.81
N SER A 711 28.99 33.77 0.67
CA SER A 711 28.40 35.00 0.17
C SER A 711 27.19 34.75 -0.73
N PHE A 712 26.30 35.73 -0.77
CA PHE A 712 25.18 35.80 -1.71
C PHE A 712 24.93 37.27 -2.08
N GLN A 713 24.31 37.48 -3.24
CA GLN A 713 23.93 38.83 -3.67
C GLN A 713 22.54 39.24 -3.16
N ASP A 714 22.42 40.50 -2.78
CA ASP A 714 21.17 41.19 -2.49
C ASP A 714 21.19 42.58 -3.14
N VAL A 715 20.02 43.20 -3.31
CA VAL A 715 19.92 44.53 -3.91
C VAL A 715 19.02 45.46 -3.10
N ARG A 716 19.35 46.75 -3.12
CA ARG A 716 18.46 47.80 -2.62
C ARG A 716 18.31 48.90 -3.66
N GLY A 717 17.10 49.41 -3.83
CA GLY A 717 16.82 50.47 -4.79
C GLY A 717 15.47 50.31 -5.47
N THR A 718 15.33 50.94 -6.63
CA THR A 718 14.13 50.91 -7.47
C THR A 718 14.50 50.40 -8.87
N PRO A 719 13.53 49.93 -9.68
CA PRO A 719 13.79 49.50 -11.05
C PRO A 719 14.69 50.47 -11.82
N GLY A 720 15.73 49.94 -12.47
CA GLY A 720 16.77 50.69 -13.18
C GLY A 720 17.81 51.44 -12.32
N ASN A 721 17.76 51.38 -10.99
CA ASN A 721 18.73 52.00 -10.09
C ASN A 721 18.91 51.17 -8.80
N TYR A 722 19.61 50.04 -8.94
CA TYR A 722 19.91 49.11 -7.85
C TYR A 722 21.35 49.27 -7.36
N VAL A 723 21.52 49.20 -6.05
CA VAL A 723 22.83 49.01 -5.41
C VAL A 723 22.95 47.54 -5.04
N VAL A 724 23.94 46.86 -5.62
CA VAL A 724 24.23 45.45 -5.36
C VAL A 724 25.11 45.33 -4.12
N PHE A 725 24.68 44.49 -3.17
CA PHE A 725 25.42 44.14 -1.97
C PHE A 725 25.81 42.66 -2.03
N GLU A 726 27.02 42.35 -1.57
CA GLU A 726 27.42 40.99 -1.27
C GLU A 726 27.32 40.81 0.25
N ASP A 727 26.30 40.07 0.69
CA ASP A 727 26.11 39.72 2.10
C ASP A 727 26.59 38.28 2.35
N ARG A 728 26.61 37.84 3.60
CA ARG A 728 27.06 36.50 3.99
C ARG A 728 26.07 35.85 4.93
N ILE A 729 25.91 34.53 4.77
CA ILE A 729 25.10 33.71 5.69
C ILE A 729 25.65 33.85 7.11
N GLN A 730 24.79 34.31 8.03
CA GLN A 730 25.09 34.49 9.43
C GLN A 730 24.51 33.36 10.28
N SER A 731 25.00 33.20 11.51
CA SER A 731 24.47 32.21 12.46
C SER A 731 22.97 32.37 12.75
N SER A 732 22.40 33.57 12.58
CA SER A 732 20.97 33.84 12.72
C SER A 732 20.13 33.23 11.59
N ASP A 733 20.71 33.07 10.40
CA ASP A 733 20.02 32.56 9.20
C ASP A 733 19.86 31.04 9.21
N ASN A 734 20.47 30.38 10.19
CA ASN A 734 20.49 28.93 10.32
C ASN A 734 19.25 28.37 11.01
N TRP A 735 18.51 29.22 11.71
CA TRP A 735 17.41 28.79 12.56
C TRP A 735 16.07 28.90 11.84
N GLY A 736 15.20 27.92 12.09
CA GLY A 736 13.81 27.95 11.67
C GLY A 736 12.91 27.32 12.72
N GLY A 737 11.63 27.67 12.66
CA GLY A 737 10.60 27.15 13.54
C GLY A 737 9.30 26.90 12.78
N LYS A 738 8.61 25.82 13.16
CA LYS A 738 7.33 25.42 12.58
C LYS A 738 6.35 25.05 13.69
N ALA A 739 5.08 25.39 13.50
CA ALA A 739 3.99 25.03 14.40
C ALA A 739 2.80 24.56 13.57
N LYS A 740 2.14 23.49 14.00
CA LYS A 740 0.93 22.94 13.39
C LYS A 740 -0.10 22.61 14.47
N LEU A 741 -1.34 23.00 14.21
CA LEU A 741 -2.51 22.75 15.03
C LEU A 741 -3.51 21.98 14.18
N THR A 742 -4.05 20.89 14.71
CA THR A 742 -5.12 20.11 14.06
C THR A 742 -6.33 20.02 14.98
N TYR A 743 -7.51 19.93 14.39
CA TYR A 743 -8.77 19.61 15.05
C TYR A 743 -9.48 18.51 14.26
N GLU A 744 -9.84 17.42 14.92
CA GLU A 744 -10.52 16.27 14.32
C GLU A 744 -11.91 16.05 14.93
N GLY A 745 -12.92 16.60 14.26
CA GLY A 745 -14.31 16.56 14.69
C GLY A 745 -15.15 15.49 14.02
N GLY A 746 -14.55 14.61 13.20
CA GLY A 746 -15.24 13.61 12.38
C GLY A 746 -15.77 14.22 11.09
N LYS A 747 -16.94 14.89 11.15
CA LYS A 747 -17.51 15.58 9.97
C LYS A 747 -16.82 16.88 9.61
N PHE A 748 -16.15 17.50 10.58
CA PHE A 748 -15.39 18.72 10.38
C PHE A 748 -13.99 18.53 10.93
N ASN A 749 -12.98 18.66 10.07
CA ASN A 749 -11.58 18.68 10.48
C ASN A 749 -10.96 20.01 10.05
N TRP A 750 -10.04 20.55 10.84
CA TRP A 750 -9.37 21.82 10.53
C TRP A 750 -7.89 21.73 10.90
N TYR A 751 -7.05 22.43 10.15
CA TYR A 751 -5.67 22.64 10.54
C TYR A 751 -5.21 24.08 10.30
N GLY A 752 -4.22 24.49 11.08
CA GLY A 752 -3.41 25.68 10.85
C GLY A 752 -1.94 25.33 11.01
N GLN A 753 -1.09 25.82 10.11
CA GLN A 753 0.36 25.66 10.19
C GLN A 753 1.04 27.00 9.91
N GLY A 754 2.10 27.30 10.66
CA GLY A 754 2.95 28.45 10.42
C GLY A 754 4.42 28.05 10.47
N ALA A 755 5.25 28.67 9.63
CA ALA A 755 6.69 28.48 9.65
C ALA A 755 7.43 29.81 9.45
N ILE A 756 8.59 29.92 10.09
CA ILE A 756 9.60 30.96 9.83
C ILE A 756 10.92 30.23 9.67
N MET A 757 11.52 30.30 8.49
CA MET A 757 12.73 29.57 8.13
C MET A 757 13.80 30.57 7.69
N GLY A 758 14.93 30.59 8.40
CA GLY A 758 16.11 31.38 8.02
C GLY A 758 16.67 31.00 6.64
N LEU A 759 17.61 31.79 6.11
CA LEU A 759 18.10 31.64 4.74
C LEU A 759 18.71 30.25 4.45
N ALA A 760 19.41 29.68 5.43
CA ALA A 760 20.07 28.38 5.32
C ALA A 760 19.23 27.23 5.91
N ALA A 761 18.10 27.53 6.56
CA ALA A 761 17.21 26.58 7.25
C ALA A 761 16.37 25.73 6.28
N ASN A 762 17.01 25.04 5.32
CA ASN A 762 16.34 24.20 4.34
C ASN A 762 15.93 22.83 4.94
N GLY A 763 14.63 22.55 4.94
CA GLY A 763 14.06 21.23 5.15
C GLY A 763 13.75 20.53 3.81
N GLY A 764 12.67 19.77 3.79
CA GLY A 764 12.05 19.18 2.60
C GLY A 764 10.53 19.36 2.62
N ALA A 765 9.90 19.15 1.45
CA ALA A 765 8.47 19.36 1.28
C ALA A 765 7.63 18.46 2.20
N ASP A 766 6.47 18.95 2.63
CA ASP A 766 5.54 18.17 3.44
C ASP A 766 4.91 17.04 2.63
N GLN A 767 5.35 15.81 2.91
CA GLN A 767 4.86 14.60 2.26
C GLN A 767 3.64 14.01 2.96
N THR A 768 3.32 14.48 4.17
CA THR A 768 2.20 13.96 4.95
C THR A 768 0.86 14.41 4.38
N MET A 769 -0.15 13.54 4.49
CA MET A 769 -1.52 13.89 4.18
C MET A 769 -2.23 14.28 5.47
N THR A 770 -2.54 15.57 5.64
CA THR A 770 -3.15 16.04 6.89
C THR A 770 -4.59 15.53 7.03
N PHE A 771 -5.45 15.73 6.03
CA PHE A 771 -6.84 15.21 6.04
C PHE A 771 -7.36 14.74 4.68
N THR A 772 -6.80 15.25 3.59
CA THR A 772 -7.29 15.01 2.22
C THR A 772 -6.21 15.37 1.19
N GLY A 773 -6.47 15.10 -0.09
CA GLY A 773 -5.53 15.27 -1.19
C GLY A 773 -5.23 16.70 -1.64
N TRP A 774 -5.10 17.67 -0.73
CA TRP A 774 -4.71 19.05 -1.07
C TRP A 774 -3.36 19.10 -1.78
N LYS A 775 -3.26 19.94 -2.83
CA LYS A 775 -2.03 20.25 -3.57
C LYS A 775 -1.24 21.42 -2.97
N LEU A 776 -1.89 22.34 -2.25
CA LEU A 776 -1.19 23.43 -1.56
C LEU A 776 -0.56 22.91 -0.26
N ARG A 777 0.76 22.75 -0.27
CA ARG A 777 1.54 22.23 0.86
C ARG A 777 2.80 23.06 1.07
N ASP A 778 3.37 22.92 2.27
CA ASP A 778 4.66 23.52 2.61
C ASP A 778 5.79 22.90 1.78
N THR A 779 6.57 23.75 1.13
CA THR A 779 7.69 23.34 0.27
C THR A 779 8.94 22.96 1.08
N GLY A 780 8.98 23.29 2.38
CA GLY A 780 10.12 23.03 3.27
C GLY A 780 11.35 23.87 2.97
N SER A 781 11.24 24.86 2.08
CA SER A 781 12.34 25.74 1.70
C SER A 781 12.78 26.64 2.84
N GLY A 782 14.08 26.94 2.90
CA GLY A 782 14.62 28.06 3.69
C GLY A 782 14.22 29.40 3.08
N ASN A 783 14.62 30.50 3.72
CA ASN A 783 14.31 31.86 3.31
C ASN A 783 12.78 32.08 3.12
N VAL A 784 11.97 31.76 4.13
CA VAL A 784 10.50 31.91 4.01
C VAL A 784 9.81 32.12 5.35
N THR A 785 8.78 32.96 5.36
CA THR A 785 7.72 32.94 6.36
C THR A 785 6.44 32.47 5.68
N SER A 786 5.73 31.51 6.26
CA SER A 786 4.55 30.91 5.66
C SER A 786 3.45 30.61 6.68
N VAL A 787 2.20 30.66 6.21
CA VAL A 787 0.99 30.32 6.94
C VAL A 787 0.08 29.51 6.02
N PHE A 788 -0.41 28.39 6.54
CA PHE A 788 -1.33 27.48 5.88
C PHE A 788 -2.54 27.25 6.77
N SER A 789 -3.71 27.13 6.16
CA SER A 789 -4.89 26.64 6.88
C SER A 789 -5.91 26.09 5.92
N GLY A 790 -6.52 24.97 6.31
CA GLY A 790 -7.59 24.34 5.56
C GLY A 790 -8.53 23.57 6.49
N PHE A 791 -9.69 23.22 5.96
CA PHE A 791 -10.65 22.39 6.68
C PHE A 791 -11.39 21.47 5.74
N THR A 792 -11.88 20.35 6.24
CA THR A 792 -12.74 19.42 5.50
C THR A 792 -14.12 19.38 6.14
N ILE A 793 -15.17 19.29 5.31
CA ILE A 793 -16.55 19.07 5.74
C ILE A 793 -17.07 17.83 5.01
N ALA A 794 -17.47 16.81 5.76
CA ALA A 794 -18.15 15.62 5.23
C ALA A 794 -19.68 15.78 5.28
N ALA A 795 -20.33 15.57 4.14
CA ALA A 795 -21.78 15.64 3.95
C ALA A 795 -22.28 14.45 3.13
N GLY A 796 -22.57 13.34 3.79
CA GLY A 796 -22.88 12.07 3.13
C GLY A 796 -21.67 11.56 2.35
N ASN A 797 -21.83 11.30 1.06
CA ASN A 797 -20.76 10.85 0.17
C ASN A 797 -19.89 12.00 -0.37
N PHE A 798 -20.14 13.25 0.05
CA PHE A 798 -19.37 14.41 -0.39
C PHE A 798 -18.41 14.91 0.70
N GLN A 799 -17.21 15.30 0.29
CA GLN A 799 -16.27 16.07 1.10
C GLN A 799 -15.97 17.40 0.41
N ILE A 800 -16.10 18.51 1.15
CA ILE A 800 -15.73 19.86 0.71
C ILE A 800 -14.50 20.28 1.51
N ALA A 801 -13.43 20.64 0.81
CA ALA A 801 -12.14 20.88 1.45
C ALA A 801 -11.42 22.12 0.88
N PRO A 802 -11.71 23.33 1.38
CA PRO A 802 -10.90 24.51 1.10
C PRO A 802 -9.57 24.50 1.86
N ASN A 803 -8.55 25.08 1.25
CA ASN A 803 -7.21 25.24 1.79
C ASN A 803 -6.59 26.56 1.31
N PHE A 804 -5.77 27.18 2.16
CA PHE A 804 -5.20 28.50 1.93
C PHE A 804 -3.73 28.51 2.28
N MET A 805 -2.96 29.25 1.51
CA MET A 805 -1.52 29.44 1.70
C MET A 805 -1.20 30.92 1.56
N TRP A 806 -0.42 31.45 2.48
CA TRP A 806 0.32 32.68 2.33
C TRP A 806 1.79 32.40 2.64
N GLN A 807 2.69 32.87 1.79
CA GLN A 807 4.12 32.80 2.05
C GLN A 807 4.84 34.00 1.46
N LYS A 808 5.95 34.39 2.10
CA LYS A 808 6.83 35.46 1.66
C LYS A 808 8.29 35.13 2.01
N PRO A 809 9.24 35.31 1.09
CA PRO A 809 10.65 35.11 1.40
C PRO A 809 11.17 36.19 2.36
N LEU A 810 12.18 35.86 3.17
CA LEU A 810 12.82 36.83 4.07
C LEU A 810 13.70 37.82 3.28
N VAL A 811 14.39 37.31 2.27
CA VAL A 811 15.15 38.04 1.25
C VAL A 811 14.50 37.77 -0.10
N GLU A 812 14.02 38.81 -0.76
CA GLU A 812 13.29 38.72 -2.04
C GLU A 812 14.20 38.29 -3.19
N ALA A 813 13.61 37.84 -4.31
CA ALA A 813 14.34 37.45 -5.51
C ALA A 813 15.13 38.63 -6.09
N MET A 814 16.22 38.34 -6.80
CA MET A 814 16.93 39.39 -7.53
C MET A 814 16.02 39.95 -8.66
N PRO A 815 15.94 41.28 -8.85
CA PRO A 815 15.20 41.89 -9.95
C PRO A 815 15.76 41.47 -11.30
N GLN A 816 14.90 41.26 -12.29
CA GLN A 816 15.32 40.86 -13.63
C GLN A 816 16.11 41.95 -14.38
N ASP A 817 15.89 43.22 -14.03
CA ASP A 817 16.59 44.37 -14.60
C ASP A 817 17.83 44.79 -13.78
N VAL A 818 18.33 43.91 -12.90
CA VAL A 818 19.55 44.18 -12.13
C VAL A 818 20.75 44.39 -13.06
N GLN A 819 21.49 45.49 -12.85
CA GLN A 819 22.68 45.81 -13.65
C GLN A 819 23.93 45.14 -13.06
N GLY A 820 24.92 44.88 -13.93
CA GLY A 820 26.22 44.39 -13.52
C GLY A 820 26.86 45.32 -12.49
N PRO A 821 27.43 44.80 -11.37
CA PRO A 821 27.87 43.42 -11.13
C PRO A 821 26.80 42.45 -10.59
N GLY A 822 25.53 42.85 -10.50
CA GLY A 822 24.44 42.01 -10.01
C GLY A 822 24.01 40.93 -11.02
N ARG A 823 23.56 39.78 -10.51
CA ARG A 823 22.99 38.67 -11.30
C ARG A 823 21.83 38.00 -10.56
N LEU A 824 20.99 37.27 -11.27
CA LEU A 824 20.01 36.39 -10.63
C LEU A 824 20.73 35.28 -9.84
N ARG A 825 20.23 34.97 -8.64
CA ARG A 825 20.80 33.89 -7.83
C ARG A 825 20.44 32.52 -8.41
N ASN A 826 21.20 31.50 -8.07
CA ASN A 826 20.89 30.12 -8.43
C ASN A 826 21.61 29.12 -7.50
N ASN A 827 21.19 27.85 -7.52
CA ASN A 827 21.72 26.83 -6.60
C ASN A 827 23.14 26.33 -6.93
N LEU A 828 23.79 26.82 -7.98
CA LEU A 828 25.21 26.59 -8.25
C LEU A 828 26.07 27.66 -7.57
N ASP A 829 25.70 28.92 -7.74
CA ASP A 829 26.55 30.05 -7.39
C ASP A 829 26.17 30.68 -6.03
N ASP A 830 25.00 30.35 -5.48
CA ASP A 830 24.49 30.93 -4.23
C ASP A 830 24.00 29.84 -3.25
N PRO A 831 24.11 30.08 -1.93
CA PRO A 831 23.66 29.15 -0.89
C PRO A 831 22.14 28.97 -0.82
N PHE A 832 21.37 29.88 -1.41
CA PHE A 832 19.91 29.77 -1.57
C PHE A 832 19.43 30.54 -2.81
N SER A 833 18.22 30.22 -3.28
CA SER A 833 17.53 30.96 -4.32
C SER A 833 16.03 31.06 -4.04
N VAL A 834 15.39 32.13 -4.52
CA VAL A 834 13.94 32.33 -4.40
C VAL A 834 13.25 31.71 -5.61
N ARG A 835 12.64 30.53 -5.43
CA ARG A 835 11.84 29.85 -6.47
C ARG A 835 10.47 29.47 -5.93
N ALA A 836 10.32 28.26 -5.40
CA ALA A 836 9.04 27.78 -4.86
C ALA A 836 8.60 28.51 -3.59
N ASN A 837 9.55 29.13 -2.87
CA ASN A 837 9.37 30.01 -1.71
C ASN A 837 9.09 31.48 -2.07
N ARG A 838 8.87 31.81 -3.36
CA ARG A 838 8.50 33.17 -3.77
C ARG A 838 7.23 33.65 -3.08
N GLU A 839 7.05 34.96 -3.02
CA GLU A 839 5.85 35.56 -2.45
C GLU A 839 4.60 35.00 -3.16
N THR A 840 3.70 34.42 -2.38
CA THR A 840 2.53 33.72 -2.89
C THR A 840 1.35 33.89 -1.95
N THR A 841 0.20 34.26 -2.50
CA THR A 841 -1.09 34.09 -1.84
C THR A 841 -1.92 33.12 -2.67
N ALA A 842 -2.34 32.01 -2.10
CA ALA A 842 -3.01 30.95 -2.83
C ALA A 842 -4.21 30.39 -2.08
N GLY A 843 -5.18 29.93 -2.87
CA GLY A 843 -6.37 29.23 -2.39
C GLY A 843 -6.59 27.97 -3.22
N GLU A 844 -7.08 26.93 -2.57
CA GLU A 844 -7.48 25.68 -3.15
C GLU A 844 -8.86 25.31 -2.63
N ILE A 845 -9.72 24.79 -3.50
CA ILE A 845 -10.95 24.11 -3.11
C ILE A 845 -10.96 22.74 -3.74
N LEU A 846 -11.18 21.70 -2.94
CA LEU A 846 -11.26 20.32 -3.37
C LEU A 846 -12.64 19.76 -2.99
N LEU A 847 -13.39 19.30 -3.99
CA LEU A 847 -14.65 18.60 -3.83
C LEU A 847 -14.40 17.12 -4.10
N THR A 848 -14.82 16.24 -3.20
CA THR A 848 -14.71 14.79 -3.37
C THR A 848 -16.09 14.18 -3.29
N PHE A 849 -16.41 13.27 -4.21
CA PHE A 849 -17.57 12.39 -4.13
C PHE A 849 -17.07 10.95 -4.09
N ASP A 850 -17.29 10.29 -2.97
CA ASP A 850 -16.85 8.92 -2.73
C ASP A 850 -17.96 8.17 -1.96
N PRO A 851 -18.68 7.23 -2.61
CA PRO A 851 -19.74 6.46 -1.98
C PRO A 851 -19.23 5.24 -1.19
N THR A 852 -17.93 4.94 -1.21
CA THR A 852 -17.32 3.73 -0.64
C THR A 852 -16.18 4.10 0.32
N PRO A 853 -16.51 4.65 1.51
CA PRO A 853 -15.52 5.21 2.42
C PRO A 853 -14.49 4.20 2.96
N GLY A 854 -14.72 2.89 2.78
CA GLY A 854 -13.76 1.84 3.14
C GLY A 854 -12.54 1.76 2.20
N THR A 855 -12.57 2.43 1.05
CA THR A 855 -11.48 2.54 0.09
C THR A 855 -11.19 4.01 -0.16
N TRP A 856 -10.45 4.64 0.75
CA TRP A 856 -10.34 6.10 0.76
C TRP A 856 -9.71 6.63 -0.54
N MET A 857 -10.39 7.58 -1.20
CA MET A 857 -10.03 8.18 -2.50
C MET A 857 -8.56 8.62 -2.64
N TYR A 858 -7.90 8.96 -1.53
CA TYR A 858 -6.53 9.49 -1.49
C TYR A 858 -5.49 8.48 -0.99
N GLU A 859 -5.85 7.22 -0.78
CA GLU A 859 -4.89 6.15 -0.52
C GLU A 859 -3.93 5.97 -1.69
N TRP A 860 -2.68 5.63 -1.39
CA TRP A 860 -1.64 5.41 -2.40
C TRP A 860 -2.00 4.29 -3.38
N ASP A 861 -2.74 3.27 -2.92
CA ASP A 861 -3.20 2.11 -3.70
C ASP A 861 -4.64 2.24 -4.22
N ASN A 862 -5.28 3.42 -4.11
CA ASN A 862 -6.69 3.61 -4.46
C ASN A 862 -7.02 3.17 -5.90
N ASP A 863 -6.08 3.29 -6.84
CA ASP A 863 -6.26 2.77 -8.21
C ASP A 863 -6.64 1.27 -8.24
N ARG A 864 -6.12 0.46 -7.30
CA ARG A 864 -6.44 -0.96 -7.10
C ARG A 864 -7.57 -1.18 -6.11
N SER A 865 -7.55 -0.51 -4.96
CA SER A 865 -8.45 -0.78 -3.84
C SER A 865 -9.86 -0.23 -4.06
N GLU A 866 -10.02 0.89 -4.77
CA GLU A 866 -11.31 1.52 -5.03
C GLU A 866 -12.31 0.56 -5.66
N ASP A 867 -13.50 0.47 -5.07
CA ASP A 867 -14.58 -0.40 -5.53
C ASP A 867 -15.89 0.35 -5.85
N ALA A 868 -15.88 1.69 -5.80
CA ALA A 868 -17.00 2.52 -6.23
C ALA A 868 -17.40 2.25 -7.69
N LYS A 869 -18.71 2.15 -7.92
CA LYS A 869 -19.28 2.26 -9.28
C LYS A 869 -18.91 3.60 -9.91
N PHE A 870 -18.81 4.66 -9.11
CA PHE A 870 -18.31 5.97 -9.51
C PHE A 870 -17.85 6.75 -8.28
N ALA A 871 -16.60 7.22 -8.30
CA ALA A 871 -16.02 8.16 -7.36
C ALA A 871 -15.26 9.25 -8.16
N MET A 872 -15.20 10.47 -7.63
CA MET A 872 -14.45 11.54 -8.28
C MET A 872 -13.98 12.61 -7.30
N ASN A 873 -12.97 13.37 -7.71
CA ASN A 873 -12.67 14.67 -7.12
C ASN A 873 -12.67 15.77 -8.18
N LEU A 874 -12.86 17.01 -7.74
CA LEU A 874 -12.75 18.21 -8.53
C LEU A 874 -12.08 19.28 -7.69
N GLY A 875 -10.84 19.62 -8.05
CA GLY A 875 -10.03 20.63 -7.40
C GLY A 875 -9.84 21.87 -8.26
N PHE A 876 -9.77 23.03 -7.62
CA PHE A 876 -9.34 24.28 -8.23
C PHE A 876 -8.30 24.94 -7.35
N VAL A 877 -7.13 25.24 -7.93
CA VAL A 877 -6.03 25.93 -7.25
C VAL A 877 -5.79 27.26 -7.95
N TYR A 878 -5.69 28.33 -7.18
CA TYR A 878 -5.31 29.66 -7.64
C TYR A 878 -4.10 30.15 -6.84
N ARG A 879 -3.11 30.71 -7.53
CA ARG A 879 -1.88 31.27 -6.94
C ARG A 879 -1.66 32.67 -7.50
N HIS A 880 -1.71 33.67 -6.63
CA HIS A 880 -1.25 35.02 -6.92
C HIS A 880 0.25 35.11 -6.63
N LEU A 881 1.05 35.44 -7.65
CA LEU A 881 2.51 35.41 -7.59
C LEU A 881 3.04 36.80 -7.99
N PRO A 882 3.01 37.79 -7.07
CA PRO A 882 3.29 39.20 -7.39
C PRO A 882 4.76 39.50 -7.65
N THR A 883 5.66 38.53 -7.43
CA THR A 883 7.11 38.70 -7.57
C THR A 883 7.69 37.74 -8.61
N THR A 884 8.83 38.12 -9.17
CA THR A 884 9.69 37.26 -10.00
C THR A 884 10.37 36.19 -9.15
N ILE A 885 11.11 35.29 -9.80
CA ILE A 885 11.96 34.27 -9.17
C ILE A 885 13.42 34.45 -9.57
N ASP A 886 14.31 33.81 -8.82
CA ASP A 886 15.72 33.65 -9.16
C ASP A 886 15.93 32.63 -10.30
N SER A 887 17.15 32.53 -10.82
CA SER A 887 17.48 31.80 -12.04
C SER A 887 17.36 30.27 -11.87
N HIS A 888 16.91 29.61 -12.94
CA HIS A 888 16.91 28.16 -13.07
C HIS A 888 18.20 27.65 -13.72
N ILE A 889 18.53 26.38 -13.51
CA ILE A 889 19.65 25.74 -14.20
C ILE A 889 19.10 24.85 -15.31
N GLY A 890 19.46 25.18 -16.55
CA GLY A 890 19.15 24.39 -17.73
C GLY A 890 20.29 23.44 -18.11
N PHE A 891 19.95 22.41 -18.88
CA PHE A 891 20.90 21.46 -19.48
C PHE A 891 20.82 21.53 -20.99
N ASN A 892 21.99 21.60 -21.64
CA ASN A 892 22.13 21.50 -23.09
C ASN A 892 22.10 20.03 -23.55
N ALA A 893 22.02 19.82 -24.86
CA ALA A 893 21.99 18.47 -25.46
C ALA A 893 23.25 17.64 -25.15
N ASP A 894 24.41 18.29 -25.00
CA ASP A 894 25.68 17.69 -24.58
C ASP A 894 25.79 17.48 -23.06
N ARG A 895 24.69 17.72 -22.32
CA ARG A 895 24.58 17.68 -20.84
C ARG A 895 25.42 18.73 -20.11
N THR A 896 25.95 19.73 -20.80
CA THR A 896 26.51 20.91 -20.12
C THR A 896 25.39 21.72 -19.47
N PHE A 897 25.63 22.24 -18.28
CA PHE A 897 24.64 22.97 -17.49
C PHE A 897 24.96 24.48 -17.43
N PHE A 898 23.93 25.30 -17.44
CA PHE A 898 24.04 26.76 -17.41
C PHE A 898 22.91 27.38 -16.58
N ALA A 899 23.15 28.55 -15.99
CA ALA A 899 22.10 29.34 -15.35
C ALA A 899 21.42 30.23 -16.39
N PHE A 900 20.08 30.24 -16.42
CA PHE A 900 19.34 31.16 -17.28
C PHE A 900 19.66 32.62 -16.90
N PRO A 901 19.87 33.52 -17.87
CA PRO A 901 20.23 34.91 -17.57
C PRO A 901 19.06 35.70 -16.94
N ASN A 902 17.82 35.30 -17.26
CA ASN A 902 16.58 35.87 -16.76
C ASN A 902 15.71 34.78 -16.12
N SER A 903 14.49 35.14 -15.69
CA SER A 903 13.51 34.22 -15.10
C SER A 903 12.10 34.52 -15.61
N VAL A 904 11.10 33.78 -15.14
CA VAL A 904 9.69 34.07 -15.48
C VAL A 904 9.14 35.29 -14.73
N PRO A 905 8.25 36.08 -15.37
CA PRO A 905 7.65 37.27 -14.76
C PRO A 905 6.68 36.93 -13.60
N ALA A 906 6.24 37.97 -12.88
CA ALA A 906 5.14 37.87 -11.92
C ALA A 906 3.82 37.60 -12.66
N GLU A 907 3.09 36.54 -12.28
CA GLU A 907 1.87 36.10 -12.97
C GLU A 907 0.89 35.40 -12.03
N ASP A 908 -0.40 35.46 -12.36
CA ASP A 908 -1.42 34.67 -11.68
C ASP A 908 -1.55 33.28 -12.32
N LEU A 909 -1.36 32.23 -11.53
CA LEU A 909 -1.48 30.84 -11.99
C LEU A 909 -2.74 30.17 -11.42
N TRP A 910 -3.43 29.41 -12.25
CA TRP A 910 -4.60 28.65 -11.84
C TRP A 910 -4.71 27.32 -12.57
N GLU A 911 -5.26 26.32 -11.87
CA GLU A 911 -5.47 24.98 -12.41
C GLU A 911 -6.77 24.38 -11.84
N VAL A 912 -7.67 23.96 -12.72
CA VAL A 912 -8.73 23.00 -12.41
C VAL A 912 -8.17 21.59 -12.65
N HIS A 913 -8.41 20.66 -11.73
CA HIS A 913 -8.01 19.27 -11.89
C HIS A 913 -9.09 18.32 -11.36
N SER A 914 -9.14 17.11 -11.91
CA SER A 914 -10.11 16.09 -11.50
C SER A 914 -9.55 14.69 -11.72
N ARG A 915 -9.80 13.81 -10.76
CA ARG A 915 -9.66 12.37 -10.87
C ARG A 915 -11.04 11.74 -10.83
N MET A 916 -11.31 10.80 -11.71
CA MET A 916 -12.55 10.03 -11.77
C MET A 916 -12.22 8.54 -11.79
N VAL A 917 -12.94 7.77 -10.98
CA VAL A 917 -12.83 6.30 -10.92
C VAL A 917 -14.20 5.69 -11.10
N SER A 918 -14.29 4.65 -11.91
CA SER A 918 -15.52 3.87 -12.06
C SER A 918 -15.17 2.40 -12.21
N LYS A 919 -15.61 1.56 -11.26
CA LYS A 919 -15.50 0.11 -11.31
C LYS A 919 -16.90 -0.50 -11.41
N LEU A 920 -17.37 -0.78 -12.62
CA LEU A 920 -18.72 -1.33 -12.80
C LEU A 920 -18.81 -2.83 -12.50
N GLY A 921 -17.68 -3.53 -12.42
CA GLY A 921 -17.58 -4.94 -12.03
C GLY A 921 -16.12 -5.39 -11.88
N SER A 922 -15.91 -6.68 -11.61
CA SER A 922 -14.57 -7.27 -11.37
C SER A 922 -13.61 -7.15 -12.56
N ASP A 923 -14.19 -7.02 -13.76
CA ASP A 923 -13.51 -7.13 -15.05
C ASP A 923 -13.58 -5.83 -15.86
N PHE A 924 -14.31 -4.82 -15.42
CA PHE A 924 -14.40 -3.53 -16.09
C PHE A 924 -14.17 -2.38 -15.11
N GLY A 925 -13.16 -1.57 -15.40
CA GLY A 925 -12.97 -0.32 -14.72
C GLY A 925 -12.43 0.76 -15.65
N LEU A 926 -12.58 2.00 -15.21
CA LEU A 926 -12.11 3.20 -15.86
C LEU A 926 -11.54 4.15 -14.80
N ILE A 927 -10.36 4.71 -15.05
CA ILE A 927 -9.78 5.81 -14.28
C ILE A 927 -9.42 6.92 -15.25
N GLY A 928 -9.82 8.15 -14.95
CA GLY A 928 -9.46 9.33 -15.72
C GLY A 928 -8.86 10.41 -14.83
N ASN A 929 -7.73 10.99 -15.23
CA ASN A 929 -7.20 12.21 -14.61
C ASN A 929 -7.20 13.33 -15.65
N PHE A 930 -7.60 14.53 -15.24
CA PHE A 930 -7.74 15.67 -16.11
C PHE A 930 -7.23 16.93 -15.42
N TYR A 931 -6.67 17.86 -16.20
CA TYR A 931 -6.33 19.20 -15.76
C TYR A 931 -6.54 20.24 -16.86
N TYR A 932 -6.84 21.46 -16.45
CA TYR A 932 -6.95 22.63 -17.31
C TYR A 932 -6.51 23.88 -16.55
N GLY A 933 -5.63 24.68 -17.14
CA GLY A 933 -5.08 25.84 -16.45
C GLY A 933 -4.07 26.61 -17.28
N ASN A 934 -3.45 27.60 -16.66
CA ASN A 934 -2.29 28.27 -17.22
C ASN A 934 -1.00 27.81 -16.51
N GLY A 935 0.15 28.08 -17.13
CA GLY A 935 1.45 27.68 -16.58
C GLY A 935 2.60 28.48 -17.15
N GLN A 936 3.62 28.66 -16.32
CA GLN A 936 4.91 29.26 -16.66
C GLN A 936 5.98 28.19 -16.83
N ALA A 937 6.96 28.50 -17.69
CA ALA A 937 8.20 27.76 -17.86
C ALA A 937 9.04 27.75 -16.56
N ASN A 938 10.09 26.93 -16.52
CA ASN A 938 11.06 27.01 -15.41
C ASN A 938 12.18 28.03 -15.70
N GLY A 939 12.55 28.24 -16.97
CA GLY A 939 13.61 29.13 -17.40
C GLY A 939 13.18 30.61 -17.49
N ASP A 940 13.55 31.26 -18.58
CA ASP A 940 13.45 32.72 -18.77
C ASP A 940 12.33 33.17 -19.73
N SER A 941 11.37 32.30 -20.02
CA SER A 941 10.32 32.60 -21.00
C SER A 941 9.18 33.43 -20.42
N ASP A 942 8.92 34.60 -21.01
CA ASP A 942 7.74 35.44 -20.72
C ASP A 942 6.42 34.84 -21.20
N ARG A 943 6.46 33.78 -22.01
CA ARG A 943 5.28 33.20 -22.64
C ARG A 943 4.51 32.30 -21.66
N LEU A 944 3.38 32.80 -21.18
CA LEU A 944 2.38 32.03 -20.43
C LEU A 944 1.60 31.09 -21.35
N ILE A 945 1.51 29.81 -20.99
CA ILE A 945 0.75 28.82 -21.77
C ILE A 945 -0.62 28.56 -21.12
N LYS A 946 -1.63 28.24 -21.95
CA LYS A 946 -2.94 27.73 -21.50
C LYS A 946 -3.06 26.29 -21.95
N ARG A 947 -3.00 25.37 -21.00
CA ARG A 947 -2.83 23.93 -21.22
C ARG A 947 -4.06 23.16 -20.77
N PHE A 948 -4.40 22.14 -21.53
CA PHE A 948 -5.32 21.07 -21.13
C PHE A 948 -4.58 19.74 -21.26
N GLY A 949 -4.81 18.83 -20.32
CA GLY A 949 -4.44 17.45 -20.54
C GLY A 949 -5.23 16.47 -19.71
N GLY A 950 -5.17 15.22 -20.12
CA GLY A 950 -5.73 14.13 -19.35
C GLY A 950 -5.23 12.77 -19.81
N ASP A 951 -5.32 11.82 -18.90
CA ASP A 951 -5.11 10.40 -19.16
C ASP A 951 -6.35 9.61 -18.78
N VAL A 952 -6.71 8.64 -19.61
CA VAL A 952 -7.81 7.70 -19.37
C VAL A 952 -7.26 6.30 -19.47
N ARG A 953 -7.41 5.54 -18.40
CA ARG A 953 -6.99 4.14 -18.28
C ARG A 953 -8.24 3.28 -18.13
N MET A 954 -8.43 2.34 -19.04
CA MET A 954 -9.54 1.40 -19.03
C MET A 954 -9.01 -0.03 -18.95
N LEU A 955 -9.58 -0.83 -18.05
CA LEU A 955 -9.38 -2.27 -18.00
C LEU A 955 -10.68 -2.96 -18.40
N TYR A 956 -10.58 -3.91 -19.34
CA TYR A 956 -11.68 -4.80 -19.69
C TYR A 956 -11.19 -6.24 -19.88
N LYS A 957 -11.52 -7.12 -18.93
CA LYS A 957 -11.03 -8.50 -18.87
C LYS A 957 -9.50 -8.52 -18.91
N LYS A 958 -8.91 -8.93 -20.04
CA LYS A 958 -7.46 -8.98 -20.27
C LYS A 958 -6.90 -7.78 -21.02
N TRP A 959 -7.77 -6.90 -21.50
CA TRP A 959 -7.41 -5.73 -22.28
C TRP A 959 -7.17 -4.53 -21.37
N LYS A 960 -6.12 -3.78 -21.68
CA LYS A 960 -5.81 -2.48 -21.11
C LYS A 960 -5.76 -1.47 -22.24
N VAL A 961 -6.46 -0.36 -22.08
CA VAL A 961 -6.43 0.77 -22.99
C VAL A 961 -5.98 1.99 -22.20
N GLN A 962 -4.96 2.68 -22.69
CA GLN A 962 -4.50 3.95 -22.15
C GLN A 962 -4.57 5.00 -23.23
N TYR A 963 -5.24 6.11 -22.94
CA TYR A 963 -5.32 7.25 -23.83
C TYR A 963 -4.81 8.48 -23.10
N THR A 964 -3.86 9.20 -23.69
CA THR A 964 -3.38 10.49 -23.19
C THR A 964 -3.63 11.55 -24.24
N GLN A 965 -4.10 12.71 -23.78
CA GLN A 965 -4.25 13.91 -24.58
C GLN A 965 -3.60 15.08 -23.86
N LYS A 966 -2.83 15.88 -24.59
CA LYS A 966 -2.34 17.19 -24.13
C LYS A 966 -2.53 18.23 -25.24
N ILE A 967 -2.95 19.43 -24.87
CA ILE A 967 -3.23 20.54 -25.79
C ILE A 967 -2.48 21.77 -25.29
N ASN A 968 -1.70 22.39 -26.18
CA ASN A 968 -0.82 23.53 -25.89
C ASN A 968 0.04 23.31 -24.64
N ASP A 969 0.61 22.12 -24.53
CA ASP A 969 1.35 21.70 -23.34
C ASP A 969 2.79 21.33 -23.67
N TRP A 970 3.63 21.32 -22.64
CA TRP A 970 5.02 20.88 -22.71
C TRP A 970 5.12 19.41 -23.14
N GLY A 971 6.26 19.09 -23.75
CA GLY A 971 6.61 17.72 -24.10
C GLY A 971 6.83 16.80 -22.87
N PRO A 972 7.28 15.56 -23.09
CA PRO A 972 7.40 14.55 -22.04
C PRO A 972 8.61 14.74 -21.10
N PHE A 973 9.56 15.62 -21.42
CA PHE A 973 10.81 15.79 -20.66
C PHE A 973 10.89 17.17 -20.00
N ASP A 974 11.59 17.28 -18.88
CA ASP A 974 11.67 18.48 -18.04
C ASP A 974 12.23 19.69 -18.81
N TYR A 975 13.21 19.46 -19.68
CA TYR A 975 13.79 20.51 -20.53
C TYR A 975 12.73 21.17 -21.43
N HIS A 976 11.64 20.49 -21.78
CA HIS A 976 10.55 21.12 -22.53
C HIS A 976 9.91 22.23 -21.70
N ARG A 977 9.80 22.06 -20.38
CA ARG A 977 9.31 23.13 -19.50
C ARG A 977 10.37 24.18 -19.23
N ASP A 978 11.65 23.81 -19.18
CA ASP A 978 12.75 24.76 -18.97
C ASP A 978 12.85 25.78 -20.11
N PHE A 979 12.86 25.29 -21.35
CA PHE A 979 12.94 26.10 -22.57
C PHE A 979 11.57 26.52 -23.13
N ASN A 980 10.49 26.24 -22.39
CA ASN A 980 9.11 26.50 -22.81
C ASN A 980 8.75 25.92 -24.20
N LEU A 981 9.18 24.71 -24.50
CA LEU A 981 8.89 23.97 -25.74
C LEU A 981 7.54 23.25 -25.62
N THR A 982 6.62 23.55 -26.53
CA THR A 982 5.23 23.08 -26.46
C THR A 982 4.75 22.48 -27.77
N TYR A 983 3.77 21.59 -27.67
CA TYR A 983 3.08 21.03 -28.82
C TYR A 983 1.61 21.49 -28.79
N PRO A 984 1.05 21.97 -29.92
CA PRO A 984 -0.37 22.35 -29.96
C PRO A 984 -1.31 21.20 -29.61
N VAL A 985 -1.03 19.99 -30.09
CA VAL A 985 -1.77 18.76 -29.78
C VAL A 985 -0.78 17.61 -29.65
N GLN A 986 -0.94 16.82 -28.58
CA GLN A 986 -0.24 15.55 -28.36
C GLN A 986 -1.27 14.48 -28.01
N LEU A 987 -1.24 13.37 -28.73
CA LEU A 987 -2.12 12.22 -28.54
C LEU A 987 -1.26 10.96 -28.37
N MET A 988 -1.65 10.11 -27.42
CA MET A 988 -1.11 8.76 -27.28
C MET A 988 -2.25 7.79 -27.02
N LEU A 989 -2.28 6.68 -27.75
CA LEU A 989 -3.19 5.57 -27.53
C LEU A 989 -2.39 4.28 -27.44
N ASP A 990 -2.45 3.61 -26.31
CA ASP A 990 -1.87 2.29 -26.06
C ASP A 990 -3.00 1.29 -25.87
N ILE A 991 -2.98 0.20 -26.64
CA ILE A 991 -3.90 -0.91 -26.52
C ILE A 991 -3.06 -2.17 -26.32
N SER A 992 -3.27 -2.85 -25.21
CA SER A 992 -2.56 -4.07 -24.88
C SER A 992 -3.46 -5.14 -24.30
N THR A 993 -3.00 -6.38 -24.39
CA THR A 993 -3.59 -7.52 -23.70
C THR A 993 -2.52 -8.27 -22.94
N THR A 994 -2.88 -8.80 -21.78
CA THR A 994 -1.95 -9.53 -20.90
C THR A 994 -2.33 -11.02 -20.84
N LEU A 995 -1.37 -11.89 -20.48
CA LEU A 995 -1.69 -13.30 -20.21
C LEU A 995 -2.49 -13.46 -18.90
N GLY A 996 -2.15 -12.65 -17.88
CA GLY A 996 -2.80 -12.60 -16.57
C GLY A 996 -3.94 -11.58 -16.46
N LYS A 997 -4.25 -11.14 -15.24
CA LYS A 997 -5.15 -10.00 -15.00
C LYS A 997 -4.35 -8.70 -15.18
N PRO A 998 -4.83 -7.73 -15.99
CA PRO A 998 -4.14 -6.45 -16.13
C PRO A 998 -4.21 -5.68 -14.80
N ASP A 999 -3.13 -4.96 -14.49
CA ASP A 999 -3.02 -4.14 -13.30
C ASP A 999 -3.24 -2.65 -13.62
N TRP A 1000 -3.70 -1.90 -12.64
CA TRP A 1000 -3.83 -0.46 -12.68
C TRP A 1000 -2.48 0.24 -12.61
N PHE A 1001 -1.53 -0.34 -11.86
CA PHE A 1001 -0.16 0.12 -11.82
C PHE A 1001 0.65 -0.35 -13.04
N ILE A 1002 1.77 0.34 -13.27
CA ILE A 1002 2.71 0.01 -14.34
C ILE A 1002 3.69 -1.04 -13.81
N LEU A 1003 3.17 -2.21 -13.44
CA LEU A 1003 3.99 -3.34 -13.03
C LEU A 1003 4.42 -4.20 -14.22
N PRO A 1004 5.59 -4.85 -14.16
CA PRO A 1004 6.00 -5.82 -15.16
C PRO A 1004 4.95 -6.92 -15.34
N SER A 1005 4.55 -7.17 -16.58
CA SER A 1005 3.58 -8.21 -16.91
C SER A 1005 3.86 -8.78 -18.29
N THR A 1006 3.50 -10.05 -18.50
CA THR A 1006 3.56 -10.65 -19.83
C THR A 1006 2.40 -10.12 -20.68
N GLN A 1007 2.73 -9.29 -21.68
CA GLN A 1007 1.76 -8.54 -22.48
C GLN A 1007 2.24 -8.31 -23.90
N ILE A 1008 1.27 -8.13 -24.80
CA ILE A 1008 1.49 -7.67 -26.17
C ILE A 1008 0.63 -6.44 -26.40
N GLY A 1009 1.16 -5.45 -27.10
CA GLY A 1009 0.42 -4.22 -27.35
C GLY A 1009 0.93 -3.42 -28.54
N ILE A 1010 0.15 -2.40 -28.86
CA ILE A 1010 0.45 -1.38 -29.86
C ILE A 1010 0.18 -0.02 -29.25
N ARG A 1011 1.12 0.89 -29.42
CA ARG A 1011 1.03 2.28 -28.99
C ARG A 1011 1.23 3.20 -30.19
N GLY A 1012 0.26 4.08 -30.43
CA GLY A 1012 0.39 5.17 -31.37
C GLY A 1012 0.60 6.49 -30.64
N THR A 1013 1.62 7.24 -31.00
CA THR A 1013 1.85 8.62 -30.54
C THR A 1013 1.78 9.55 -31.75
N TRP A 1014 1.08 10.67 -31.63
CA TRP A 1014 0.99 11.69 -32.67
C TRP A 1014 1.08 13.08 -32.05
N ARG A 1015 1.83 13.99 -32.68
CA ARG A 1015 1.91 15.39 -32.27
C ARG A 1015 1.81 16.31 -33.48
N SER A 1016 1.07 17.41 -33.33
CA SER A 1016 1.20 18.55 -34.22
C SER A 1016 2.38 19.42 -33.79
N LEU A 1017 3.03 20.11 -34.73
CA LEU A 1017 4.20 20.95 -34.48
C LEU A 1017 3.97 22.37 -34.99
N ASN A 1018 4.49 23.35 -34.26
CA ASN A 1018 4.52 24.75 -34.68
C ASN A 1018 5.85 25.41 -34.25
N GLU A 1019 5.94 26.74 -34.34
CA GLU A 1019 7.15 27.52 -34.04
C GLU A 1019 7.68 27.35 -32.61
N PHE A 1020 6.89 26.77 -31.70
CA PHE A 1020 7.28 26.48 -30.32
C PHE A 1020 7.59 25.00 -30.06
N SER A 1021 7.41 24.16 -31.08
CA SER A 1021 7.63 22.73 -30.96
C SER A 1021 9.08 22.38 -31.28
N PRO A 1022 9.69 21.47 -30.52
CA PRO A 1022 10.96 20.86 -30.89
C PRO A 1022 10.87 20.26 -32.29
N ARG A 1023 12.00 20.26 -33.01
CA ARG A 1023 12.13 19.67 -34.35
C ARG A 1023 11.28 20.31 -35.45
N TYR A 1024 10.48 21.35 -35.20
CA TYR A 1024 9.74 22.04 -36.27
C TYR A 1024 10.71 22.84 -37.15
N LEU A 1025 10.90 22.40 -38.41
CA LEU A 1025 11.80 23.06 -39.34
C LEU A 1025 11.17 23.16 -40.74
N PRO A 1026 10.23 24.09 -40.94
CA PRO A 1026 9.53 24.25 -42.21
C PRO A 1026 10.43 24.80 -43.35
N ASN A 1027 11.59 25.36 -42.98
CA ASN A 1027 12.54 25.97 -43.90
C ASN A 1027 13.69 25.02 -44.31
N ALA A 1028 13.61 23.74 -43.90
CA ALA A 1028 14.56 22.72 -44.31
C ALA A 1028 14.47 22.50 -45.83
N VAL A 1029 15.59 22.74 -46.52
CA VAL A 1029 15.71 22.46 -47.96
C VAL A 1029 16.06 20.98 -48.12
N PRO A 1030 15.25 20.16 -48.81
CA PRO A 1030 15.57 18.75 -49.05
C PRO A 1030 16.95 18.58 -49.72
N PRO A 1031 17.67 17.48 -49.46
CA PRO A 1031 18.88 17.14 -50.21
C PRO A 1031 18.58 17.13 -51.72
N ASN A 1032 19.43 17.78 -52.53
CA ASN A 1032 19.32 17.94 -53.99
C ASN A 1032 18.30 18.98 -54.52
N THR A 1033 17.95 20.00 -53.75
CA THR A 1033 17.12 21.13 -54.23
C THR A 1033 17.99 22.25 -54.84
N PHE A 1034 17.62 22.78 -56.02
CA PHE A 1034 18.45 23.69 -56.83
C PHE A 1034 18.65 25.11 -56.24
N SER A 1035 17.96 25.44 -55.13
CA SER A 1035 18.13 26.69 -54.38
C SER A 1035 18.56 26.34 -52.95
N GLN A 1036 19.80 26.65 -52.60
CA GLN A 1036 20.43 26.32 -51.31
C GLN A 1036 20.18 27.35 -50.19
N GLU A 1037 19.38 28.39 -50.43
CA GLU A 1037 19.11 29.39 -49.39
C GLU A 1037 17.91 28.98 -48.52
N PRO A 1038 18.10 28.72 -47.21
CA PRO A 1038 16.98 28.52 -46.30
C PRO A 1038 16.17 29.82 -46.18
N ILE A 1039 14.84 29.70 -46.26
CA ILE A 1039 13.93 30.83 -46.06
C ILE A 1039 14.12 31.33 -44.61
N VAL A 1040 14.29 32.65 -44.44
CA VAL A 1040 14.75 33.29 -43.18
C VAL A 1040 13.66 33.33 -42.08
N SER A 1041 12.43 32.92 -42.36
CA SER A 1041 11.32 32.95 -41.38
C SER A 1041 10.33 31.79 -41.57
N PRO A 1042 9.87 31.13 -40.49
CA PRO A 1042 8.79 30.13 -40.56
C PRO A 1042 7.39 30.76 -40.73
N VAL A 1043 7.29 32.09 -40.73
CA VAL A 1043 6.01 32.82 -40.89
C VAL A 1043 5.40 32.53 -42.26
N GLY A 1044 4.23 31.89 -42.27
CA GLY A 1044 3.48 31.52 -43.49
C GLY A 1044 3.41 30.02 -43.79
N PHE A 1045 4.17 29.18 -43.07
CA PHE A 1045 4.06 27.72 -43.17
C PHE A 1045 2.94 27.17 -42.27
N GLY A 1046 2.31 26.08 -42.71
CA GLY A 1046 1.31 25.36 -41.90
C GLY A 1046 1.96 24.55 -40.78
N ASN A 1047 1.14 24.07 -39.83
CA ASN A 1047 1.64 23.21 -38.75
C ASN A 1047 2.29 21.92 -39.30
N GLY A 1048 3.44 21.55 -38.71
CA GLY A 1048 4.08 20.26 -38.93
C GLY A 1048 3.41 19.14 -38.15
N ASN A 1049 3.91 17.92 -38.29
CA ASN A 1049 3.52 16.80 -37.43
C ASN A 1049 4.64 15.77 -37.31
N GLU A 1050 4.59 15.00 -36.22
CA GLU A 1050 5.37 13.79 -36.03
C GLU A 1050 4.48 12.68 -35.48
N TRP A 1051 4.79 11.44 -35.80
CA TRP A 1051 4.09 10.28 -35.32
C TRP A 1051 5.00 9.07 -35.14
N GLU A 1052 4.60 8.20 -34.22
CA GLU A 1052 5.27 6.95 -33.88
C GLU A 1052 4.22 5.86 -33.67
N ILE A 1053 4.43 4.70 -34.28
CA ILE A 1053 3.72 3.47 -33.97
C ILE A 1053 4.74 2.51 -33.35
N MET A 1054 4.60 2.27 -32.06
CA MET A 1054 5.34 1.25 -31.33
C MET A 1054 4.50 -0.02 -31.26
N THR A 1055 5.06 -1.17 -31.64
CA THR A 1055 4.50 -2.46 -31.23
C THR A 1055 5.44 -3.11 -30.24
N TYR A 1056 4.90 -3.81 -29.24
CA TYR A 1056 5.73 -4.39 -28.19
C TYR A 1056 5.23 -5.76 -27.72
N VAL A 1057 6.18 -6.60 -27.36
CA VAL A 1057 5.98 -7.85 -26.63
C VAL A 1057 6.85 -7.79 -25.39
N HIS A 1058 6.22 -7.78 -24.23
CA HIS A 1058 6.88 -7.89 -22.94
C HIS A 1058 6.60 -9.27 -22.38
N ILE A 1059 7.66 -9.96 -21.98
CA ILE A 1059 7.59 -11.23 -21.25
C ILE A 1059 8.03 -10.91 -19.83
N ASN A 1060 7.27 -11.37 -18.84
CA ASN A 1060 7.64 -11.34 -17.43
C ASN A 1060 7.36 -12.72 -16.81
N ILE A 1061 8.40 -13.35 -16.29
CA ILE A 1061 8.37 -14.63 -15.56
C ILE A 1061 9.10 -14.38 -14.23
N GLY A 1062 8.36 -14.29 -13.12
CA GLY A 1062 8.93 -13.90 -11.83
C GLY A 1062 7.92 -13.10 -11.00
N LYS A 1063 8.39 -12.54 -9.88
CA LYS A 1063 7.61 -11.59 -9.07
C LYS A 1063 7.28 -10.31 -9.86
#